data_AF-A0A1V9YJK3-F1
#
_entry.id   AF-A0A1V9YJK3-F1
#
_cell.length_a   1.000
_cell.length_b   1.000
_cell.length_c   1.000
_cell.angle_alpha   90.00
_cell.angle_beta   90.00
_cell.angle_gamma   90.00
#
_symmetry.space_group_name_H-M   'P 1'
#
loop_
_entity.id
_entity.type
_entity.pdbx_description
1 polymer ?
#
loop_
_entity_poly.entity_id
_entity_poly.type
_entity_poly.pdbx_seq_one_letter_code
_entity_poly.pdbx_strand_id
1 'polypeptide(L)'
;MRTAALVSYLGLLVALARGACSPFDENTDYPGNDIGTTAQATAQACCADCAKLPGCKAYVWVPRNGGVCLLKSAADGKYPAAGARAATMIAPVPPLTGSCPSPEANTDYPGNDLGRTQRSSMDQCCNDCEATKGCARFVYYNGDCILKKAGGSKSKYPGATAVSFVPKAPATPAPIVTPAPVVTPAPVVTPAPVVTPAPVVTPAPVPAPTQDTKKCSTIEDNIDYPGNDIGTTAQATAQACCADCAKLTGCKAYVWVPRDGGVCLLKSAADGKYPAAGAKAATMLATVPPLTGSCPSPEANTDYPGNDLGRTQRSSMDQCCNDCEATKGCARFVYFNGECILKSAGGTKSTYPGATAVSFVPKNSVTPAPVPAPTQDTTKCSSIEEDTDYPGNDIGTTTQATAEACCADCVANPNCKLYVWAPRGVCILKSAKGGRAISPGARAATVRDRLPTPPPPPSMVGCPALTDGVDYPGNDLTVTYRSAAEYCCADCTATPNCRGFVWNEATGECRLKTLMGGSVRAPGNRASVLPRTTTATCSQFESNVDYPGNDVAQTYRASADACCADCADVPECTVYVWSSENGGVCYLKSVKGEATPYPGAKAGVYTRKAPPPLNPSDASPVQAAVYGSHPAPAVAFAFVPKAQWISRLESGDIGAIDIFAPFPLPSPEEMVKAHSAKPKPLLEAATNTLYFPLAQSVGECAVMTSSSGYHYFTYVAATQICVVHEFTGGDASTYGLMPAQAPVPMPDVAVPQDFARGSTTAPTLAACAAACEKQVSCASFTYSGTACSFYGPAPSRDGVVAGWVAEPIEWNEVPNEMQYLTMANRKMDLSGYSTTASSATTILACAKAALQGKLALFSFDGSTKKCTLVAVPTKASTTLQLVNYPATPVLLADSRLPSGTTVVAVPSVTTAADCHRACVPSASGCFASEFAGNTCTHHVPAFAKGNTLGWVAPVMLPTAVKAPSAVHFYVNAHQDDHELFMSANLYDSFASQSTKIVMIYLSAGDAGNTNGWYQARESGTLASAQSFVKRFGLYSPVRSTSTATVLGHTITKVTVGNAVHYFLRLSEDAMTRLPSTPAAPIDRPTERYANVAALQAVVVSLMKDEARGIGNAVVNSQQFKEVDHVLHAMAGQIVFDGVAADATLKKCLTQNYYWGYQRWLDTVNMKDPALGTQRTMWWALNRAVVKQYPDQSPWYDHCQALGRQYLALTVPGAGTC
;
A
#
# COMPACT_ATOMS: atom_id res chain seq x y z
N MET A 1 55.98 -25.13 -28.06
CA MET A 1 55.53 -25.72 -26.78
C MET A 1 55.45 -24.64 -25.70
N ARG A 2 54.34 -23.89 -25.59
CA ARG A 2 54.08 -22.94 -24.47
C ARG A 2 52.67 -22.30 -24.48
N THR A 3 51.66 -23.00 -25.00
CA THR A 3 50.27 -22.49 -25.07
C THR A 3 49.23 -23.43 -24.45
N ALA A 4 49.62 -24.59 -23.94
CA ALA A 4 48.68 -25.54 -23.33
C ALA A 4 48.51 -25.37 -21.80
N ALA A 5 49.33 -24.57 -21.11
CA ALA A 5 49.30 -24.46 -19.65
C ALA A 5 48.46 -23.28 -19.09
N LEU A 6 48.09 -22.29 -19.92
CA LEU A 6 47.28 -21.16 -19.45
C LEU A 6 45.75 -21.39 -19.52
N VAL A 7 45.30 -22.40 -20.26
CA VAL A 7 43.86 -22.74 -20.37
C VAL A 7 43.38 -23.57 -19.17
N SER A 8 44.28 -24.21 -18.42
CA SER A 8 43.92 -24.99 -17.22
C SER A 8 43.85 -24.19 -15.91
N TYR A 9 44.28 -22.92 -15.88
CA TYR A 9 44.19 -22.08 -14.67
C TYR A 9 43.01 -21.09 -14.71
N LEU A 10 42.51 -20.70 -15.89
CA LEU A 10 41.29 -19.89 -16.03
C LEU A 10 39.99 -20.73 -16.04
N GLY A 11 40.09 -22.04 -16.31
CA GLY A 11 38.95 -22.96 -16.24
C GLY A 11 38.53 -23.37 -14.83
N LEU A 12 39.37 -23.16 -13.80
CA LEU A 12 39.08 -23.56 -12.43
C LEU A 12 38.47 -22.45 -11.56
N LEU A 13 38.59 -21.17 -11.97
CA LEU A 13 38.05 -20.02 -11.23
C LEU A 13 36.63 -19.60 -11.65
N VAL A 14 36.11 -20.10 -12.77
CA VAL A 14 34.72 -19.85 -13.22
C VAL A 14 33.73 -20.92 -12.71
N ALA A 15 34.21 -21.93 -11.97
CA ALA A 15 33.38 -22.99 -11.39
C ALA A 15 32.96 -22.76 -9.92
N LEU A 16 33.41 -21.68 -9.25
CA LEU A 16 33.19 -21.47 -7.81
C LEU A 16 32.12 -20.43 -7.44
N ALA A 17 31.32 -19.95 -8.40
CA ALA A 17 30.20 -19.03 -8.15
C ALA A 17 28.84 -19.58 -8.61
N ARG A 18 28.70 -20.91 -8.70
CA ARG A 18 27.42 -21.61 -8.86
C ARG A 18 27.20 -22.43 -7.59
N GLY A 19 26.02 -22.34 -6.97
CA GLY A 19 25.74 -23.06 -5.73
C GLY A 19 26.16 -24.53 -5.85
N ALA A 20 27.09 -24.96 -5.00
CA ALA A 20 27.52 -26.34 -5.00
C ALA A 20 26.39 -27.20 -4.45
N CYS A 21 26.12 -28.37 -5.02
CA CYS A 21 25.19 -29.32 -4.43
C CYS A 21 25.96 -30.42 -3.69
N SER A 22 25.33 -31.02 -2.69
CA SER A 22 25.87 -32.17 -1.97
C SER A 22 26.09 -33.36 -2.92
N PRO A 23 26.94 -34.34 -2.53
CA PRO A 23 26.91 -35.66 -3.15
C PRO A 23 25.49 -36.25 -3.14
N PHE A 24 25.20 -37.11 -4.12
CA PHE A 24 23.88 -37.72 -4.24
C PHE A 24 23.61 -38.74 -3.15
N ASP A 25 22.40 -38.68 -2.62
CA ASP A 25 21.79 -39.82 -1.98
C ASP A 25 21.15 -40.70 -3.06
N GLU A 26 21.80 -41.84 -3.33
CA GLU A 26 21.34 -42.83 -4.31
C GLU A 26 20.12 -43.60 -3.77
N ASN A 27 19.21 -43.96 -4.67
CA ASN A 27 17.93 -44.62 -4.36
C ASN A 27 17.13 -43.91 -3.26
N THR A 28 17.15 -42.57 -3.28
CA THR A 28 16.60 -41.76 -2.20
C THR A 28 15.67 -40.69 -2.73
N ASP A 29 14.51 -40.56 -2.08
CA ASP A 29 13.57 -39.47 -2.22
C ASP A 29 13.50 -38.65 -0.93
N TYR A 30 13.26 -37.35 -1.08
CA TYR A 30 12.99 -36.40 0.01
C TYR A 30 11.49 -36.05 -0.08
N PRO A 31 10.56 -36.78 0.55
CA PRO A 31 9.14 -36.59 0.25
C PRO A 31 8.62 -35.22 0.68
N GLY A 32 7.72 -34.66 -0.14
CA GLY A 32 7.09 -33.37 0.11
C GLY A 32 8.00 -32.17 -0.19
N ASN A 33 7.59 -30.99 0.29
CA ASN A 33 8.27 -29.70 0.06
C ASN A 33 8.52 -29.36 -1.41
N ASP A 34 7.78 -29.97 -2.34
CA ASP A 34 7.87 -29.70 -3.77
C ASP A 34 7.42 -28.27 -4.06
N ILE A 35 8.33 -27.47 -4.62
CA ILE A 35 8.08 -26.08 -5.02
C ILE A 35 8.16 -25.91 -6.53
N GLY A 36 8.44 -26.99 -7.26
CA GLY A 36 8.44 -27.01 -8.71
C GLY A 36 8.99 -28.32 -9.26
N THR A 37 8.77 -28.54 -10.55
CA THR A 37 9.32 -29.68 -11.26
C THR A 37 9.94 -29.24 -12.57
N THR A 38 11.11 -29.78 -12.92
CA THR A 38 11.76 -29.59 -14.22
C THR A 38 12.09 -30.94 -14.85
N ALA A 39 12.27 -30.99 -16.17
CA ALA A 39 12.72 -32.19 -16.86
C ALA A 39 14.23 -32.09 -17.12
N GLN A 40 15.00 -33.08 -16.65
CA GLN A 40 16.44 -33.14 -16.88
C GLN A 40 16.88 -34.58 -17.10
N ALA A 41 17.77 -34.79 -18.07
CA ALA A 41 18.26 -36.12 -18.42
C ALA A 41 19.11 -36.78 -17.31
N THR A 42 19.66 -36.00 -16.38
CA THR A 42 20.51 -36.53 -15.29
C THR A 42 20.28 -35.79 -13.97
N ALA A 43 20.49 -36.49 -12.85
CA ALA A 43 20.39 -35.92 -11.51
C ALA A 43 21.38 -34.76 -11.24
N GLN A 44 22.52 -34.71 -11.93
CA GLN A 44 23.49 -33.61 -11.79
C GLN A 44 22.94 -32.30 -12.35
N ALA A 45 22.17 -32.36 -13.44
CA ALA A 45 21.61 -31.18 -14.07
C ALA A 45 20.54 -30.49 -13.20
N CYS A 46 19.83 -31.24 -12.36
CA CYS A 46 18.85 -30.71 -11.41
C CYS A 46 19.44 -29.72 -10.39
N CYS A 47 20.74 -29.81 -10.09
CA CYS A 47 21.42 -28.88 -9.19
C CYS A 47 21.35 -27.43 -9.70
N ALA A 48 21.53 -27.23 -11.00
CA ALA A 48 21.46 -25.91 -11.60
C ALA A 48 20.03 -25.36 -11.63
N ASP A 49 19.03 -26.23 -11.78
CA ASP A 49 17.62 -25.85 -11.73
C ASP A 49 17.21 -25.42 -10.32
N CYS A 50 17.63 -26.18 -9.30
CA CYS A 50 17.41 -25.81 -7.91
C CYS A 50 18.15 -24.51 -7.55
N ALA A 51 19.41 -24.34 -8.00
CA ALA A 51 20.16 -23.10 -7.77
C ALA A 51 19.49 -21.85 -8.36
N LYS A 52 18.70 -21.99 -9.42
CA LYS A 52 18.00 -20.88 -10.09
C LYS A 52 16.63 -20.58 -9.49
N LEU A 53 16.01 -21.53 -8.79
CA LEU A 53 14.68 -21.38 -8.23
C LEU A 53 14.75 -20.77 -6.82
N PRO A 54 14.31 -19.52 -6.60
CA PRO A 54 14.33 -18.91 -5.28
C PRO A 54 13.52 -19.74 -4.28
N GLY A 55 14.15 -20.07 -3.16
CA GLY A 55 13.56 -20.94 -2.14
C GLY A 55 13.87 -22.42 -2.30
N CYS A 56 14.50 -22.86 -3.41
CA CYS A 56 14.94 -24.25 -3.56
C CYS A 56 16.21 -24.53 -2.75
N LYS A 57 16.11 -25.50 -1.85
CA LYS A 57 17.19 -25.93 -0.97
C LYS A 57 17.59 -27.39 -1.21
N ALA A 58 16.78 -28.15 -1.94
CA ALA A 58 17.05 -29.53 -2.28
C ALA A 58 16.32 -29.95 -3.57
N TYR A 59 16.69 -31.09 -4.14
CA TYR A 59 15.93 -31.69 -5.23
C TYR A 59 16.03 -33.21 -5.21
N VAL A 60 15.07 -33.87 -5.87
CA VAL A 60 15.08 -35.31 -6.13
C VAL A 60 14.90 -35.54 -7.62
N TRP A 61 15.86 -36.22 -8.23
CA TRP A 61 15.73 -36.66 -9.61
C TRP A 61 15.16 -38.07 -9.67
N VAL A 62 14.13 -38.28 -10.49
CA VAL A 62 13.53 -39.60 -10.73
C VAL A 62 13.61 -39.97 -12.21
N PRO A 63 13.91 -41.23 -12.57
CA PRO A 63 14.17 -41.65 -13.94
C PRO A 63 12.92 -41.83 -14.82
N ARG A 64 11.74 -41.35 -14.39
CA ARG A 64 10.50 -41.45 -15.18
C ARG A 64 10.48 -40.41 -16.30
N ASN A 65 9.89 -40.76 -17.46
CA ASN A 65 9.70 -39.86 -18.61
C ASN A 65 10.98 -39.16 -19.11
N GLY A 66 12.13 -39.84 -19.10
CA GLY A 66 13.41 -39.26 -19.53
C GLY A 66 14.16 -38.47 -18.45
N GLY A 67 13.61 -38.39 -17.23
CA GLY A 67 14.22 -37.78 -16.05
C GLY A 67 13.50 -36.51 -15.60
N VAL A 68 13.02 -36.50 -14.35
CA VAL A 68 12.29 -35.38 -13.75
C VAL A 68 12.99 -34.95 -12.46
N CYS A 69 13.28 -33.66 -12.31
CA CYS A 69 13.71 -33.04 -11.06
C CYS A 69 12.50 -32.53 -10.29
N LEU A 70 12.32 -33.03 -9.09
CA LEU A 70 11.37 -32.53 -8.12
C LEU A 70 12.13 -31.55 -7.21
N LEU A 71 11.98 -30.24 -7.47
CA LEU A 71 12.68 -29.15 -6.79
C LEU A 71 11.98 -28.82 -5.47
N LYS A 72 12.75 -28.66 -4.40
CA LYS A 72 12.21 -28.67 -3.04
C LYS A 72 12.70 -27.51 -2.19
N SER A 73 11.81 -26.99 -1.34
CA SER A 73 12.14 -25.92 -0.40
C SER A 73 12.93 -26.40 0.83
N ALA A 74 12.98 -27.71 1.08
CA ALA A 74 13.77 -28.37 2.12
C ALA A 74 14.05 -29.85 1.76
N ALA A 75 15.07 -30.46 2.37
CA ALA A 75 15.30 -31.90 2.32
C ALA A 75 14.85 -32.56 3.63
N ASP A 76 13.57 -32.92 3.70
CA ASP A 76 12.97 -33.45 4.93
C ASP A 76 12.88 -34.99 4.85
N GLY A 77 13.81 -35.66 5.53
CA GLY A 77 13.88 -37.11 5.61
C GLY A 77 14.41 -37.78 4.33
N LYS A 78 14.93 -39.02 4.47
CA LYS A 78 15.41 -39.86 3.35
C LYS A 78 14.55 -41.11 3.26
N TYR A 79 13.85 -41.27 2.14
CA TYR A 79 13.00 -42.42 1.89
C TYR A 79 13.58 -43.30 0.78
N PRO A 80 13.62 -44.63 0.96
CA PRO A 80 14.08 -45.53 -0.09
C PRO A 80 13.19 -45.45 -1.33
N ALA A 81 13.76 -44.99 -2.44
CA ALA A 81 13.10 -44.88 -3.73
C ALA A 81 14.05 -45.37 -4.82
N ALA A 82 13.90 -46.64 -5.23
CA ALA A 82 14.80 -47.27 -6.19
C ALA A 82 14.90 -46.47 -7.50
N GLY A 83 16.12 -46.08 -7.87
CA GLY A 83 16.43 -45.27 -9.05
C GLY A 83 16.37 -43.74 -8.84
N ALA A 84 15.83 -43.25 -7.72
CA ALA A 84 15.81 -41.82 -7.40
C ALA A 84 17.16 -41.32 -6.87
N ARG A 85 17.53 -40.07 -7.15
CA ARG A 85 18.82 -39.48 -6.73
C ARG A 85 18.58 -38.08 -6.18
N ALA A 86 18.87 -37.86 -4.90
CA ALA A 86 18.56 -36.62 -4.20
C ALA A 86 19.82 -35.84 -3.78
N ALA A 87 19.76 -34.51 -3.73
CA ALA A 87 20.85 -33.65 -3.25
C ALA A 87 20.35 -32.31 -2.68
N THR A 88 21.15 -31.68 -1.82
CA THR A 88 20.86 -30.37 -1.20
C THR A 88 21.79 -29.27 -1.69
N MET A 89 21.32 -28.02 -1.66
CA MET A 89 22.12 -26.83 -1.96
C MET A 89 23.10 -26.51 -0.84
N ILE A 90 24.38 -26.31 -1.17
CA ILE A 90 25.45 -25.88 -0.26
C ILE A 90 25.60 -24.36 -0.42
N ALA A 91 25.49 -23.60 0.67
CA ALA A 91 25.68 -22.15 0.67
C ALA A 91 27.16 -21.77 0.40
N PRO A 92 27.44 -20.72 -0.40
CA PRO A 92 28.82 -20.22 -0.57
C PRO A 92 29.35 -19.64 0.74
N VAL A 93 30.58 -20.00 1.12
CA VAL A 93 31.26 -19.48 2.33
C VAL A 93 32.11 -18.26 1.96
N PRO A 94 32.05 -17.12 2.68
CA PRO A 94 32.97 -16.00 2.50
C PRO A 94 34.43 -16.35 2.85
N PRO A 95 35.44 -15.72 2.22
CA PRO A 95 36.85 -15.95 2.57
C PRO A 95 37.25 -15.31 3.91
N LEU A 96 38.15 -15.99 4.63
CA LEU A 96 38.65 -15.65 5.99
C LEU A 96 39.30 -14.26 6.08
N THR A 97 39.01 -13.54 7.16
CA THR A 97 39.73 -12.31 7.56
C THR A 97 40.66 -12.50 8.77
N GLY A 98 40.63 -13.68 9.42
CA GLY A 98 41.45 -14.01 10.59
C GLY A 98 42.16 -15.37 10.51
N SER A 99 43.12 -15.58 11.41
CA SER A 99 43.87 -16.85 11.55
C SER A 99 43.15 -17.79 12.54
N CYS A 100 42.89 -19.04 12.12
CA CYS A 100 42.29 -20.06 12.99
C CYS A 100 43.33 -20.66 13.97
N PRO A 101 43.14 -20.65 15.31
CA PRO A 101 44.13 -21.17 16.26
C PRO A 101 44.05 -22.70 16.52
N SER A 102 44.95 -23.19 17.38
CA SER A 102 45.36 -24.60 17.58
C SER A 102 44.21 -25.61 17.81
N PRO A 103 44.08 -26.63 16.93
CA PRO A 103 43.07 -27.69 17.08
C PRO A 103 43.39 -28.65 18.23
N GLU A 104 42.35 -29.04 18.97
CA GLU A 104 42.38 -30.09 19.97
C GLU A 104 41.80 -31.39 19.37
N ALA A 105 42.67 -32.31 18.98
CA ALA A 105 42.25 -33.59 18.43
C ALA A 105 41.55 -34.47 19.48
N ASN A 106 40.64 -35.32 19.01
CA ASN A 106 39.84 -36.26 19.80
C ASN A 106 39.11 -35.61 20.98
N THR A 107 38.65 -34.37 20.79
CA THR A 107 38.10 -33.53 21.85
C THR A 107 36.74 -32.98 21.45
N ASP A 108 35.78 -33.09 22.36
CA ASP A 108 34.47 -32.44 22.28
C ASP A 108 34.21 -31.61 23.54
N TYR A 109 33.38 -30.59 23.41
CA TYR A 109 32.92 -29.72 24.49
C TYR A 109 31.38 -29.70 24.51
N PRO A 110 30.72 -30.62 25.24
CA PRO A 110 29.27 -30.76 25.20
C PRO A 110 28.52 -29.50 25.65
N GLY A 111 27.45 -29.16 24.93
CA GLY A 111 26.57 -28.02 25.23
C GLY A 111 27.07 -26.69 24.69
N ASN A 112 26.31 -25.62 24.97
CA ASN A 112 26.57 -24.25 24.49
C ASN A 112 26.58 -24.10 22.95
N ASP A 113 25.86 -24.95 22.22
CA ASP A 113 25.76 -24.90 20.77
C ASP A 113 24.96 -23.67 20.32
N LEU A 114 25.52 -22.90 19.39
CA LEU A 114 24.88 -21.78 18.69
C LEU A 114 24.18 -22.24 17.40
N GLY A 115 24.65 -23.34 16.83
CA GLY A 115 24.18 -23.87 15.57
C GLY A 115 25.14 -24.93 15.04
N ARG A 116 24.70 -25.62 13.99
CA ARG A 116 25.48 -26.65 13.30
C ARG A 116 25.41 -26.41 11.80
N THR A 117 26.55 -26.51 11.11
CA THR A 117 26.65 -26.45 9.65
C THR A 117 27.35 -27.71 9.13
N GLN A 118 27.20 -28.00 7.84
CA GLN A 118 27.93 -29.08 7.16
C GLN A 118 29.03 -28.47 6.29
N ARG A 119 30.27 -28.88 6.52
CA ARG A 119 31.48 -28.33 5.90
C ARG A 119 32.47 -29.42 5.53
N SER A 120 33.05 -29.29 4.34
CA SER A 120 34.03 -30.26 3.82
C SER A 120 35.40 -30.16 4.50
N SER A 121 35.68 -29.08 5.22
CA SER A 121 36.91 -28.91 5.98
C SER A 121 36.71 -28.15 7.29
N MET A 122 37.67 -28.34 8.20
CA MET A 122 37.77 -27.59 9.45
C MET A 122 37.94 -26.08 9.20
N ASP A 123 38.65 -25.68 8.15
CA ASP A 123 38.84 -24.26 7.81
C ASP A 123 37.51 -23.59 7.49
N GLN A 124 36.65 -24.22 6.70
CA GLN A 124 35.33 -23.69 6.40
C GLN A 124 34.45 -23.60 7.66
N CYS A 125 34.64 -24.51 8.61
CA CYS A 125 33.99 -24.44 9.92
C CYS A 125 34.49 -23.25 10.75
N CYS A 126 35.77 -22.88 10.58
CA CYS A 126 36.33 -21.69 11.19
C CYS A 126 35.70 -20.40 10.62
N ASN A 127 35.50 -20.33 9.31
CA ASN A 127 34.81 -19.20 8.66
C ASN A 127 33.39 -19.03 9.22
N ASP A 128 32.69 -20.15 9.42
CA ASP A 128 31.33 -20.13 9.98
C ASP A 128 31.33 -19.58 11.41
N CYS A 129 32.34 -19.93 12.23
CA CYS A 129 32.47 -19.39 13.58
C CYS A 129 32.83 -17.89 13.55
N GLU A 130 33.76 -17.46 12.69
CA GLU A 130 34.11 -16.03 12.53
C GLU A 130 32.90 -15.18 12.12
N ALA A 131 32.05 -15.70 11.22
CA ALA A 131 30.84 -15.03 10.75
C ALA A 131 29.68 -15.07 11.77
N THR A 132 29.73 -15.95 12.77
CA THR A 132 28.64 -16.15 13.72
C THR A 132 28.85 -15.30 14.97
N LYS A 133 28.04 -14.24 15.11
CA LYS A 133 28.08 -13.35 16.27
C LYS A 133 27.95 -14.14 17.59
N GLY A 134 28.98 -14.06 18.42
CA GLY A 134 29.05 -14.74 19.71
C GLY A 134 29.64 -16.16 19.67
N CYS A 135 30.12 -16.64 18.52
CA CYS A 135 30.87 -17.90 18.46
C CYS A 135 32.27 -17.73 19.07
N ALA A 136 32.57 -18.56 20.06
CA ALA A 136 33.86 -18.57 20.76
C ALA A 136 34.63 -19.89 20.55
N ARG A 137 33.97 -20.92 20.01
CA ARG A 137 34.55 -22.25 19.77
C ARG A 137 33.71 -23.00 18.74
N PHE A 138 34.30 -23.98 18.07
CA PHE A 138 33.54 -24.99 17.32
C PHE A 138 34.13 -26.39 17.53
N VAL A 139 33.35 -27.43 17.19
CA VAL A 139 33.78 -28.83 17.12
C VAL A 139 33.50 -29.36 15.73
N TYR A 140 34.52 -29.90 15.06
CA TYR A 140 34.43 -30.47 13.73
C TYR A 140 34.53 -32.01 13.78
N TYR A 141 33.54 -32.71 13.22
CA TYR A 141 33.49 -34.18 13.19
C TYR A 141 32.73 -34.68 11.96
N ASN A 142 33.37 -35.49 11.10
CA ASN A 142 32.73 -36.09 9.91
C ASN A 142 31.89 -35.13 9.05
N GLY A 143 32.41 -33.92 8.82
CA GLY A 143 31.70 -32.89 8.04
C GLY A 143 30.78 -32.00 8.87
N ASP A 144 30.38 -32.41 10.08
CA ASP A 144 29.62 -31.55 10.98
C ASP A 144 30.53 -30.50 11.61
N CYS A 145 30.12 -29.24 11.49
CA CYS A 145 30.70 -28.08 12.12
C CYS A 145 29.74 -27.56 13.20
N ILE A 146 30.07 -27.79 14.47
CA ILE A 146 29.18 -27.44 15.60
C ILE A 146 29.71 -26.18 16.28
N LEU A 147 29.07 -25.03 16.01
CA LEU A 147 29.44 -23.72 16.53
C LEU A 147 28.98 -23.56 17.98
N LYS A 148 29.80 -22.94 18.83
CA LYS A 148 29.56 -22.86 20.27
C LYS A 148 29.82 -21.45 20.81
N LYS A 149 28.96 -21.00 21.72
CA LYS A 149 29.08 -19.69 22.39
C LYS A 149 30.15 -19.65 23.48
N ALA A 150 30.47 -20.82 24.05
CA ALA A 150 31.45 -20.99 25.13
C ALA A 150 31.85 -22.47 25.23
N GLY A 151 32.92 -22.77 25.97
CA GLY A 151 33.31 -24.13 26.29
C GLY A 151 32.45 -24.76 27.38
N GLY A 152 31.87 -25.94 27.12
CA GLY A 152 31.44 -26.86 28.18
C GLY A 152 32.62 -27.52 28.89
N SER A 153 32.37 -28.58 29.66
CA SER A 153 33.45 -29.41 30.22
C SER A 153 34.15 -30.18 29.11
N LYS A 154 35.49 -30.19 29.09
CA LYS A 154 36.27 -30.92 28.08
C LYS A 154 35.98 -32.42 28.19
N SER A 155 35.59 -33.05 27.07
CA SER A 155 35.33 -34.49 26.98
C SER A 155 36.17 -35.12 25.86
N LYS A 156 36.56 -36.38 26.03
CA LYS A 156 37.34 -37.11 25.02
C LYS A 156 36.39 -37.77 24.03
N TYR A 157 36.48 -37.40 22.76
CA TYR A 157 35.65 -37.96 21.69
C TYR A 157 36.51 -38.27 20.45
N PRO A 158 36.86 -39.54 20.20
CA PRO A 158 37.71 -39.93 19.09
C PRO A 158 37.20 -39.42 17.73
N GLY A 159 38.08 -38.79 16.96
CA GLY A 159 37.78 -38.23 15.64
C GLY A 159 37.21 -36.80 15.64
N ALA A 160 36.73 -36.28 16.78
CA ALA A 160 36.28 -34.88 16.87
C ALA A 160 37.47 -33.94 17.07
N THR A 161 37.45 -32.78 16.43
CA THR A 161 38.46 -31.74 16.60
C THR A 161 37.80 -30.46 17.11
N ALA A 162 38.14 -30.05 18.33
CA ALA A 162 37.65 -28.80 18.89
C ALA A 162 38.62 -27.64 18.62
N VAL A 163 38.10 -26.47 18.28
CA VAL A 163 38.91 -25.28 17.98
C VAL A 163 38.33 -24.07 18.70
N SER A 164 39.14 -23.42 19.53
CA SER A 164 38.74 -22.19 20.23
C SER A 164 39.05 -20.97 19.37
N PHE A 165 38.04 -20.11 19.15
CA PHE A 165 38.16 -18.90 18.36
C PHE A 165 38.44 -17.70 19.28
N VAL A 166 39.51 -16.94 19.00
CA VAL A 166 39.86 -15.72 19.75
C VAL A 166 39.64 -14.53 18.82
N PRO A 167 38.59 -13.71 19.01
CA PRO A 167 38.38 -12.53 18.17
C PRO A 167 39.51 -11.52 18.38
N LYS A 168 40.10 -11.03 17.29
CA LYS A 168 41.10 -9.95 17.31
C LYS A 168 40.39 -8.65 17.70
N ALA A 169 40.94 -7.92 18.68
CA ALA A 169 40.36 -6.68 19.19
C ALA A 169 40.22 -5.61 18.08
N PRO A 170 39.18 -4.73 18.13
CA PRO A 170 38.95 -3.72 17.09
C PRO A 170 40.03 -2.64 17.12
N ALA A 171 40.63 -2.33 15.97
CA ALA A 171 41.62 -1.25 15.86
C ALA A 171 40.94 0.11 15.60
N THR A 172 41.32 1.11 16.39
CA THR A 172 40.98 2.54 16.24
C THR A 172 41.61 3.12 14.96
N PRO A 173 40.92 3.94 14.15
CA PRO A 173 41.51 4.50 12.93
C PRO A 173 42.22 5.83 13.20
N ALA A 174 43.49 5.94 12.78
CA ALA A 174 44.23 7.21 12.62
C ALA A 174 45.36 7.03 11.57
N PRO A 175 45.96 8.11 11.04
CA PRO A 175 45.93 8.56 9.64
C PRO A 175 47.03 7.96 8.74
N ILE A 176 46.82 8.07 7.43
CA ILE A 176 47.70 7.52 6.37
C ILE A 176 48.95 8.38 6.16
N VAL A 177 50.14 7.80 6.37
CA VAL A 177 51.43 8.25 5.79
C VAL A 177 52.33 7.03 5.45
N THR A 178 53.02 7.10 4.30
CA THR A 178 53.90 6.13 3.62
C THR A 178 55.32 5.97 4.28
N PRO A 179 56.26 5.06 3.87
CA PRO A 179 56.75 3.94 4.72
C PRO A 179 58.27 3.88 5.07
N ALA A 180 58.60 2.90 5.96
CA ALA A 180 59.90 2.21 6.29
C ALA A 180 60.83 2.84 7.37
N PRO A 181 61.76 2.10 8.07
CA PRO A 181 61.92 0.65 8.36
C PRO A 181 62.18 0.25 9.87
N VAL A 182 61.98 -1.05 10.17
CA VAL A 182 62.58 -2.01 11.15
C VAL A 182 63.27 -1.54 12.48
N VAL A 183 62.94 -2.24 13.60
CA VAL A 183 63.80 -2.91 14.64
C VAL A 183 63.21 -2.80 16.09
N THR A 184 62.67 -3.93 16.59
CA THR A 184 62.91 -4.71 17.85
C THR A 184 63.28 -4.03 19.22
N PRO A 185 63.17 -4.70 20.40
CA PRO A 185 61.98 -4.96 21.27
C PRO A 185 62.22 -4.70 22.79
N ALA A 186 61.30 -5.21 23.65
CA ALA A 186 61.47 -5.68 25.06
C ALA A 186 60.96 -4.75 26.20
N PRO A 187 60.71 -5.24 27.45
CA PRO A 187 60.18 -6.54 27.89
C PRO A 187 59.12 -6.47 29.02
N VAL A 188 58.53 -7.64 29.27
CA VAL A 188 57.67 -8.14 30.37
C VAL A 188 58.32 -8.05 31.76
N VAL A 189 57.54 -7.81 32.84
CA VAL A 189 57.68 -8.39 34.21
C VAL A 189 56.33 -8.26 34.98
N THR A 190 55.48 -9.29 35.19
CA THR A 190 55.34 -10.30 36.31
C THR A 190 54.54 -9.86 37.58
N PRO A 191 54.01 -10.76 38.46
CA PRO A 191 52.59 -10.79 38.86
C PRO A 191 52.29 -10.99 40.39
N ALA A 192 51.02 -11.35 40.71
CA ALA A 192 50.49 -12.07 41.90
C ALA A 192 50.14 -11.23 43.17
N PRO A 193 49.40 -11.75 44.19
CA PRO A 193 48.60 -12.99 44.34
C PRO A 193 47.21 -12.87 45.05
N VAL A 194 46.54 -14.03 45.08
CA VAL A 194 45.39 -14.60 45.82
C VAL A 194 45.18 -14.22 47.30
N VAL A 195 43.92 -14.14 47.78
CA VAL A 195 43.45 -14.69 49.09
C VAL A 195 41.96 -15.10 49.06
N THR A 196 41.63 -16.23 49.70
CA THR A 196 40.30 -16.87 49.94
C THR A 196 39.65 -16.37 51.26
N PRO A 197 38.32 -16.52 51.48
CA PRO A 197 37.88 -17.38 52.60
C PRO A 197 36.52 -18.13 52.42
N ALA A 198 36.49 -19.37 52.92
CA ALA A 198 35.51 -20.09 53.79
C ALA A 198 33.95 -20.03 53.58
N PRO A 199 33.17 -21.00 54.10
CA PRO A 199 32.17 -21.76 53.35
C PRO A 199 30.69 -21.50 53.73
N VAL A 200 29.75 -21.81 52.83
CA VAL A 200 28.30 -21.75 53.09
C VAL A 200 27.62 -23.10 52.80
N VAL A 201 26.74 -23.43 53.74
CA VAL A 201 25.93 -24.61 54.02
C VAL A 201 25.13 -25.19 52.84
N THR A 202 25.04 -26.52 52.80
CA THR A 202 24.20 -27.33 51.92
C THR A 202 22.72 -27.26 52.30
N PRO A 203 21.80 -27.20 51.32
CA PRO A 203 20.55 -27.93 51.44
C PRO A 203 20.29 -28.86 50.24
N ALA A 204 19.98 -30.11 50.58
CA ALA A 204 19.06 -31.09 49.98
C ALA A 204 19.05 -31.42 48.46
N PRO A 205 18.71 -32.67 48.08
CA PRO A 205 18.83 -33.16 46.70
C PRO A 205 17.70 -32.62 45.80
N VAL A 206 18.06 -32.16 44.60
CA VAL A 206 17.11 -31.76 43.56
C VAL A 206 16.57 -33.01 42.84
N PRO A 207 15.24 -33.20 42.69
CA PRO A 207 14.66 -34.40 42.11
C PRO A 207 14.78 -34.49 40.58
N ALA A 208 14.70 -35.72 40.07
CA ALA A 208 14.61 -36.08 38.66
C ALA A 208 13.46 -35.35 37.92
N PRO A 209 13.59 -35.11 36.60
CA PRO A 209 12.57 -34.37 35.84
C PRO A 209 11.28 -35.18 35.77
N THR A 210 10.28 -34.74 36.53
CA THR A 210 8.91 -35.23 36.51
C THR A 210 8.21 -34.84 35.21
N GLN A 211 7.48 -35.78 34.63
CA GLN A 211 6.65 -35.61 33.44
C GLN A 211 5.70 -34.41 33.56
N ASP A 212 5.61 -33.59 32.52
CA ASP A 212 4.42 -32.77 32.30
C ASP A 212 3.41 -33.57 31.46
N THR A 213 2.77 -34.57 32.08
CA THR A 213 1.78 -35.48 31.47
C THR A 213 0.47 -34.81 31.06
N LYS A 214 0.33 -33.48 31.17
CA LYS A 214 -0.96 -32.79 31.00
C LYS A 214 -1.26 -32.28 29.60
N LYS A 215 -0.34 -32.37 28.63
CA LYS A 215 -0.51 -31.79 27.29
C LYS A 215 -0.64 -32.79 26.15
N CYS A 216 -0.31 -34.06 26.35
CA CYS A 216 -0.42 -35.10 25.31
C CYS A 216 -0.99 -36.39 25.86
N SER A 217 -1.63 -37.17 25.00
CA SER A 217 -2.30 -38.41 25.37
C SER A 217 -1.31 -39.47 25.85
N THR A 218 -1.82 -40.55 26.42
CA THR A 218 -1.00 -41.73 26.70
C THR A 218 -0.33 -42.20 25.41
N ILE A 219 0.96 -42.54 25.52
CA ILE A 219 1.76 -43.01 24.39
C ILE A 219 1.27 -44.39 23.97
N GLU A 220 0.96 -44.52 22.70
CA GLU A 220 0.57 -45.76 22.04
C GLU A 220 1.82 -46.44 21.47
N ASP A 221 2.15 -47.60 22.04
CA ASP A 221 3.29 -48.38 21.61
C ASP A 221 3.01 -49.16 20.33
N ASN A 222 4.01 -49.22 19.46
CA ASN A 222 4.00 -49.84 18.15
C ASN A 222 2.95 -49.25 17.18
N ILE A 223 2.67 -47.95 17.29
CA ILE A 223 1.69 -47.25 16.46
C ILE A 223 2.34 -46.08 15.74
N ASP A 224 2.03 -45.95 14.46
CA ASP A 224 2.29 -44.78 13.63
C ASP A 224 0.97 -44.13 13.18
N TYR A 225 0.97 -42.81 13.11
CA TYR A 225 -0.06 -42.02 12.44
C TYR A 225 0.56 -41.56 11.12
N PRO A 226 0.16 -42.08 9.95
CA PRO A 226 0.83 -41.73 8.70
C PRO A 226 0.36 -40.39 8.12
N GLY A 227 1.28 -39.67 7.48
CA GLY A 227 1.01 -38.39 6.85
C GLY A 227 0.84 -37.23 7.84
N ASN A 228 0.44 -36.06 7.32
CA ASN A 228 0.22 -34.84 8.10
C ASN A 228 1.45 -34.34 8.90
N ASP A 229 2.68 -34.75 8.54
CA ASP A 229 3.89 -34.25 9.18
C ASP A 229 4.11 -32.77 8.85
N ILE A 230 4.35 -31.96 9.87
CA ILE A 230 4.59 -30.50 9.77
C ILE A 230 5.93 -30.07 10.36
N GLY A 231 6.70 -31.02 10.88
CA GLY A 231 8.03 -30.79 11.40
C GLY A 231 8.59 -32.04 12.10
N THR A 232 9.89 -32.02 12.41
CA THR A 232 10.51 -33.08 13.21
C THR A 232 11.45 -32.50 14.26
N THR A 233 11.58 -33.18 15.40
CA THR A 233 12.57 -32.86 16.43
C THR A 233 13.26 -34.13 16.92
N ALA A 234 14.46 -34.01 17.50
CA ALA A 234 15.17 -35.14 18.09
C ALA A 234 14.98 -35.15 19.61
N GLN A 235 14.50 -36.27 20.15
CA GLN A 235 14.30 -36.45 21.58
C GLN A 235 14.64 -37.88 21.99
N ALA A 236 15.38 -38.02 23.09
CA ALA A 236 15.84 -39.32 23.58
C ALA A 236 14.70 -40.27 24.02
N THR A 237 13.50 -39.73 24.27
CA THR A 237 12.33 -40.50 24.70
C THR A 237 11.07 -39.97 24.05
N ALA A 238 10.09 -40.85 23.81
CA ALA A 238 8.80 -40.49 23.24
C ALA A 238 8.05 -39.44 24.08
N GLN A 239 8.22 -39.47 25.39
CA GLN A 239 7.61 -38.52 26.32
C GLN A 239 8.05 -37.07 26.06
N ALA A 240 9.30 -36.85 25.66
CA ALA A 240 9.83 -35.52 25.45
C ALA A 240 9.30 -34.86 24.15
N CYS A 241 8.82 -35.65 23.18
CA CYS A 241 8.20 -35.15 21.97
C CYS A 241 6.94 -34.32 22.20
N CYS A 242 6.24 -34.57 23.32
CA CYS A 242 5.05 -33.83 23.67
C CYS A 242 5.29 -32.32 23.82
N ALA A 243 6.41 -31.94 24.42
CA ALA A 243 6.74 -30.53 24.62
C ALA A 243 7.08 -29.81 23.31
N ASP A 244 7.64 -30.55 22.34
CA ASP A 244 7.99 -30.02 21.03
C ASP A 244 6.74 -29.80 20.17
N CYS A 245 5.83 -30.78 20.14
CA CYS A 245 4.54 -30.61 19.49
C CYS A 245 3.75 -29.45 20.13
N ALA A 246 3.77 -29.31 21.46
CA ALA A 246 3.08 -28.23 22.16
C ALA A 246 3.56 -26.81 21.79
N LYS A 247 4.79 -26.65 21.30
CA LYS A 247 5.37 -25.34 20.94
C LYS A 247 5.15 -24.97 19.48
N LEU A 248 4.92 -25.96 18.61
CA LEU A 248 4.79 -25.74 17.19
C LEU A 248 3.34 -25.43 16.83
N THR A 249 3.07 -24.18 16.44
CA THR A 249 1.74 -23.73 16.00
C THR A 249 1.21 -24.62 14.88
N GLY A 250 0.08 -25.29 15.13
CA GLY A 250 -0.55 -26.22 14.19
C GLY A 250 -0.29 -27.70 14.46
N CYS A 251 0.59 -28.07 15.42
CA CYS A 251 0.82 -29.46 15.80
C CYS A 251 -0.30 -30.01 16.68
N LYS A 252 -0.89 -31.13 16.26
CA LYS A 252 -1.99 -31.82 16.93
C LYS A 252 -1.65 -33.26 17.33
N ALA A 253 -0.55 -33.83 16.83
CA ALA A 253 -0.07 -35.15 17.25
C ALA A 253 1.43 -35.32 17.01
N TYR A 254 2.04 -36.35 17.58
CA TYR A 254 3.40 -36.75 17.24
C TYR A 254 3.59 -38.28 17.22
N VAL A 255 4.58 -38.74 16.47
CA VAL A 255 5.05 -40.13 16.48
C VAL A 255 6.55 -40.15 16.77
N TRP A 256 6.95 -40.77 17.88
CA TRP A 256 8.34 -40.99 18.20
C TRP A 256 8.80 -42.33 17.63
N VAL A 257 9.93 -42.33 16.93
CA VAL A 257 10.55 -43.55 16.41
C VAL A 257 11.97 -43.70 16.95
N PRO A 258 12.43 -44.92 17.30
CA PRO A 258 13.71 -45.16 17.96
C PRO A 258 14.92 -45.11 17.00
N ARG A 259 14.83 -44.34 15.91
CA ARG A 259 15.93 -44.14 14.95
C ARG A 259 16.81 -42.97 15.39
N ASP A 260 18.12 -43.05 15.17
CA ASP A 260 19.09 -41.96 15.41
C ASP A 260 19.08 -41.36 16.84
N GLY A 261 18.80 -42.19 17.85
CA GLY A 261 18.70 -41.78 19.25
C GLY A 261 17.31 -41.31 19.69
N GLY A 262 16.33 -41.29 18.77
CA GLY A 262 14.93 -40.96 19.01
C GLY A 262 14.49 -39.69 18.26
N VAL A 263 13.54 -39.85 17.33
CA VAL A 263 13.01 -38.76 16.49
C VAL A 263 11.52 -38.60 16.69
N CYS A 264 11.05 -37.38 16.94
CA CYS A 264 9.66 -36.97 17.01
C CYS A 264 9.19 -36.46 15.65
N LEU A 265 8.23 -37.15 15.04
CA LEU A 265 7.52 -36.71 13.86
C LEU A 265 6.30 -35.89 14.31
N LEU A 266 6.32 -34.57 14.15
CA LEU A 266 5.28 -33.63 14.61
C LEU A 266 4.22 -33.46 13.52
N LYS A 267 2.94 -33.59 13.87
CA LYS A 267 1.85 -33.77 12.91
C LYS A 267 0.71 -32.78 13.11
N SER A 268 0.11 -32.30 12.02
CA SER A 268 -1.07 -31.41 12.03
C SER A 268 -2.39 -32.14 12.26
N ALA A 269 -2.42 -33.47 12.15
CA ALA A 269 -3.56 -34.34 12.47
C ALA A 269 -3.09 -35.80 12.73
N ALA A 270 -3.97 -36.64 13.28
CA ALA A 270 -3.73 -38.07 13.55
C ALA A 270 -4.71 -38.94 12.74
N ASP A 271 -4.59 -38.88 11.42
CA ASP A 271 -5.55 -39.49 10.50
C ASP A 271 -5.19 -40.96 10.21
N GLY A 272 -5.69 -41.85 11.09
CA GLY A 272 -5.50 -43.30 10.99
C GLY A 272 -4.35 -43.83 11.85
N LYS A 273 -4.42 -45.12 12.21
CA LYS A 273 -3.43 -45.81 13.05
C LYS A 273 -2.91 -47.03 12.31
N TYR A 274 -1.59 -47.13 12.18
CA TYR A 274 -0.93 -48.26 11.52
C TYR A 274 0.02 -48.95 12.49
N PRO A 275 0.01 -50.30 12.56
CA PRO A 275 0.97 -51.03 13.38
C PRO A 275 2.39 -50.82 12.85
N ALA A 276 3.26 -50.24 13.67
CA ALA A 276 4.65 -49.98 13.36
C ALA A 276 5.53 -50.33 14.55
N ALA A 277 6.15 -51.51 14.53
CA ALA A 277 6.94 -52.02 15.65
C ALA A 277 8.07 -51.05 16.05
N GLY A 278 8.08 -50.64 17.32
CA GLY A 278 9.02 -49.68 17.89
C GLY A 278 8.57 -48.22 17.86
N ALA A 279 7.60 -47.84 17.02
CA ALA A 279 7.04 -46.48 16.99
C ALA A 279 6.17 -46.23 18.23
N LYS A 280 6.15 -44.98 18.72
CA LYS A 280 5.44 -44.56 19.92
C LYS A 280 4.68 -43.28 19.64
N ALA A 281 3.38 -43.35 19.43
CA ALA A 281 2.56 -42.22 19.00
C ALA A 281 1.73 -41.62 20.13
N ALA A 282 1.50 -40.31 20.12
CA ALA A 282 0.53 -39.66 20.99
C ALA A 282 -0.06 -38.42 20.33
N THR A 283 -1.28 -38.05 20.70
CA THR A 283 -1.91 -36.82 20.23
C THR A 283 -1.75 -35.70 21.26
N MET A 284 -1.79 -34.45 20.82
CA MET A 284 -1.94 -33.32 21.74
C MET A 284 -3.29 -33.46 22.42
N LEU A 285 -3.31 -33.46 23.76
CA LEU A 285 -4.54 -33.27 24.49
C LEU A 285 -4.95 -31.83 24.24
N ALA A 286 -6.13 -31.63 23.64
CA ALA A 286 -6.79 -30.34 23.73
C ALA A 286 -6.79 -29.94 25.21
N THR A 287 -6.47 -28.68 25.53
CA THR A 287 -6.74 -28.16 26.87
C THR A 287 -8.25 -28.24 27.08
N VAL A 288 -8.69 -29.33 27.70
CA VAL A 288 -10.06 -29.52 28.15
C VAL A 288 -10.23 -28.58 29.34
N PRO A 289 -11.07 -27.54 29.25
CA PRO A 289 -11.65 -26.97 30.47
C PRO A 289 -12.38 -28.12 31.17
N PRO A 290 -12.33 -28.26 32.50
CA PRO A 290 -13.12 -29.28 33.17
C PRO A 290 -14.59 -29.02 32.86
N LEU A 291 -15.20 -29.83 32.00
CA LEU A 291 -16.62 -29.77 31.69
C LEU A 291 -17.33 -30.90 32.40
N THR A 292 -18.31 -30.47 33.19
CA THR A 292 -19.10 -31.26 34.10
C THR A 292 -20.13 -32.04 33.29
N GLY A 293 -20.00 -33.35 33.16
CA GLY A 293 -20.91 -34.14 32.32
C GLY A 293 -22.41 -33.93 32.61
N SER A 294 -23.21 -34.14 31.56
CA SER A 294 -24.55 -34.77 31.57
C SER A 294 -24.92 -35.16 30.12
N CYS A 295 -24.94 -36.45 29.78
CA CYS A 295 -25.38 -36.97 28.47
C CYS A 295 -26.57 -37.93 28.69
N PRO A 296 -27.84 -37.52 28.45
CA PRO A 296 -28.96 -38.20 29.11
C PRO A 296 -29.79 -39.16 28.26
N SER A 297 -29.45 -39.49 27.01
CA SER A 297 -30.30 -40.42 26.22
C SER A 297 -29.52 -41.34 25.25
N PRO A 298 -28.95 -42.46 25.74
CA PRO A 298 -28.38 -43.49 24.89
C PRO A 298 -29.45 -44.38 24.25
N GLU A 299 -29.30 -44.64 22.96
CA GLU A 299 -30.13 -45.55 22.17
C GLU A 299 -29.32 -46.80 21.84
N ALA A 300 -29.60 -47.89 22.56
CA ALA A 300 -28.91 -49.16 22.36
C ALA A 300 -29.26 -49.76 20.99
N ASN A 301 -28.30 -50.49 20.42
CA ASN A 301 -28.39 -51.17 19.12
C ASN A 301 -28.80 -50.24 17.97
N THR A 302 -28.37 -48.98 18.00
CA THR A 302 -28.82 -47.93 17.08
C THR A 302 -27.64 -47.26 16.40
N ASP A 303 -27.75 -47.09 15.08
CA ASP A 303 -26.81 -46.32 14.26
C ASP A 303 -27.54 -45.30 13.37
N TYR A 304 -26.87 -44.21 13.04
CA TYR A 304 -27.35 -43.14 12.18
C TYR A 304 -26.37 -42.92 11.02
N PRO A 305 -26.56 -43.59 9.87
CA PRO A 305 -25.61 -43.52 8.77
C PRO A 305 -25.45 -42.10 8.20
N GLY A 306 -24.20 -41.69 7.97
CA GLY A 306 -23.84 -40.39 7.39
C GLY A 306 -23.71 -39.23 8.39
N ASN A 307 -23.35 -38.05 7.89
CA ASN A 307 -23.08 -36.84 8.67
C ASN A 307 -21.93 -36.97 9.69
N ASP A 308 -20.94 -37.84 9.41
CA ASP A 308 -19.77 -38.03 10.26
C ASP A 308 -18.86 -36.77 10.20
N LEU A 309 -18.56 -36.20 11.36
CA LEU A 309 -17.62 -35.09 11.53
C LEU A 309 -16.19 -35.56 11.78
N GLY A 310 -16.04 -36.78 12.30
CA GLY A 310 -14.74 -37.35 12.67
C GLY A 310 -14.90 -38.54 13.59
N ARG A 311 -13.80 -39.24 13.84
CA ARG A 311 -13.76 -40.46 14.67
C ARG A 311 -12.65 -40.36 15.70
N THR A 312 -12.92 -40.77 16.93
CA THR A 312 -11.93 -40.87 18.01
C THR A 312 -11.97 -42.27 18.63
N GLN A 313 -10.87 -42.66 19.28
CA GLN A 313 -10.81 -43.90 20.06
C GLN A 313 -10.92 -43.56 21.54
N ARG A 314 -11.93 -44.11 22.22
CA ARG A 314 -12.24 -43.81 23.62
C ARG A 314 -12.59 -45.08 24.38
N SER A 315 -12.03 -45.18 25.58
CA SER A 315 -12.22 -46.33 26.47
C SER A 315 -13.64 -46.42 27.05
N SER A 316 -14.42 -45.33 26.96
CA SER A 316 -15.80 -45.27 27.43
C SER A 316 -16.65 -44.29 26.61
N MET A 317 -17.96 -44.52 26.66
CA MET A 317 -18.97 -43.68 26.02
C MET A 317 -18.99 -42.25 26.60
N ASP A 318 -18.70 -42.05 27.89
CA ASP A 318 -18.69 -40.73 28.52
C ASP A 318 -17.55 -39.86 27.98
N GLN A 319 -16.38 -40.45 27.72
CA GLN A 319 -15.28 -39.75 27.07
C GLN A 319 -15.59 -39.41 25.62
N CYS A 320 -16.35 -40.27 24.92
CA CYS A 320 -16.87 -39.98 23.59
C CYS A 320 -17.88 -38.81 23.62
N CYS A 321 -18.66 -38.69 24.70
CA CYS A 321 -19.55 -37.55 24.88
C CYS A 321 -18.80 -36.23 25.09
N ASN A 322 -17.72 -36.25 25.87
CA ASN A 322 -16.86 -35.07 26.06
C ASN A 322 -16.19 -34.63 24.75
N ASP A 323 -15.84 -35.58 23.89
CA ASP A 323 -15.32 -35.27 22.55
C ASP A 323 -16.38 -34.57 21.69
N CYS A 324 -17.65 -35.01 21.75
CA CYS A 324 -18.73 -34.34 21.04
C CYS A 324 -19.00 -32.94 21.60
N GLU A 325 -18.98 -32.75 22.92
CA GLU A 325 -19.10 -31.43 23.56
C GLU A 325 -18.00 -30.45 23.11
N ALA A 326 -16.77 -30.94 22.96
CA ALA A 326 -15.63 -30.16 22.53
C ALA A 326 -15.58 -29.91 21.00
N THR A 327 -16.34 -30.66 20.21
CA THR A 327 -16.31 -30.61 18.74
C THR A 327 -17.40 -29.68 18.22
N LYS A 328 -17.01 -28.51 17.71
CA LYS A 328 -17.94 -27.49 17.20
C LYS A 328 -18.84 -28.07 16.09
N GLY A 329 -20.14 -28.09 16.33
CA GLY A 329 -21.14 -28.62 15.41
C GLY A 329 -21.50 -30.09 15.61
N CYS A 330 -20.93 -30.79 16.60
CA CYS A 330 -21.35 -32.15 16.95
C CYS A 330 -22.71 -32.12 17.67
N ALA A 331 -23.70 -32.77 17.08
CA ALA A 331 -25.06 -32.86 17.63
C ALA A 331 -25.37 -34.26 18.19
N ARG A 332 -24.63 -35.28 17.76
CA ARG A 332 -24.75 -36.67 18.26
C ARG A 332 -23.47 -37.46 17.99
N PHE A 333 -23.35 -38.64 18.59
CA PHE A 333 -22.31 -39.60 18.27
C PHE A 333 -22.81 -41.05 18.33
N VAL A 334 -22.06 -41.98 17.74
CA VAL A 334 -22.29 -43.42 17.83
C VAL A 334 -21.04 -44.09 18.39
N TYR A 335 -21.20 -44.89 19.45
CA TYR A 335 -20.13 -45.62 20.12
C TYR A 335 -20.24 -47.12 19.86
N PHE A 336 -19.16 -47.72 19.35
CA PHE A 336 -19.09 -49.15 19.03
C PHE A 336 -17.66 -49.68 19.21
N ASN A 337 -17.46 -50.70 20.06
CA ASN A 337 -16.18 -51.38 20.28
C ASN A 337 -14.96 -50.44 20.51
N GLY A 338 -15.12 -49.38 21.30
CA GLY A 338 -14.03 -48.43 21.59
C GLY A 338 -13.93 -47.26 20.61
N GLU A 339 -14.61 -47.35 19.47
CA GLU A 339 -14.64 -46.29 18.45
C GLU A 339 -15.82 -45.34 18.71
N CYS A 340 -15.51 -44.04 18.69
CA CYS A 340 -16.43 -42.93 18.89
C CYS A 340 -16.60 -42.17 17.58
N ILE A 341 -17.77 -42.23 16.97
CA ILE A 341 -18.04 -41.64 15.67
C ILE A 341 -18.92 -40.39 15.87
N LEU A 342 -18.32 -39.21 15.79
CA LEU A 342 -18.93 -37.91 16.03
C LEU A 342 -19.71 -37.44 14.79
N LYS A 343 -20.89 -36.83 14.98
CA LYS A 343 -21.79 -36.49 13.87
C LYS A 343 -22.43 -35.12 14.03
N SER A 344 -22.59 -34.41 12.91
CA SER A 344 -23.12 -33.04 12.87
C SER A 344 -24.64 -32.94 12.97
N ALA A 345 -25.32 -34.01 12.60
CA ALA A 345 -26.76 -34.23 12.73
C ALA A 345 -26.95 -35.75 12.80
N GLY A 346 -28.14 -36.28 12.52
CA GLY A 346 -28.16 -37.65 12.07
C GLY A 346 -29.19 -37.90 11.03
N GLY A 347 -28.82 -38.84 10.16
CA GLY A 347 -29.65 -39.30 9.07
C GLY A 347 -30.82 -40.13 9.57
N THR A 348 -31.33 -40.97 8.69
CA THR A 348 -32.40 -41.90 9.02
C THR A 348 -31.93 -42.90 10.08
N LYS A 349 -32.75 -43.13 11.12
CA LYS A 349 -32.44 -44.09 12.20
C LYS A 349 -32.37 -45.52 11.63
N SER A 350 -31.31 -46.25 11.98
CA SER A 350 -31.13 -47.66 11.63
C SER A 350 -30.78 -48.51 12.86
N THR A 351 -31.08 -49.82 12.82
CA THR A 351 -30.78 -50.75 13.93
C THR A 351 -29.48 -51.50 13.65
N TYR A 352 -28.52 -51.41 14.58
CA TYR A 352 -27.22 -52.09 14.49
C TYR A 352 -26.82 -52.69 15.86
N PRO A 353 -26.83 -54.02 16.03
CA PRO A 353 -26.54 -54.66 17.31
C PRO A 353 -25.15 -54.30 17.88
N GLY A 354 -25.12 -53.87 19.14
CA GLY A 354 -23.90 -53.47 19.85
C GLY A 354 -23.49 -52.00 19.67
N ALA A 355 -24.03 -51.27 18.69
CA ALA A 355 -23.80 -49.83 18.55
C ALA A 355 -24.72 -49.03 19.47
N THR A 356 -24.20 -47.99 20.12
CA THR A 356 -25.00 -47.10 20.98
C THR A 356 -24.93 -45.68 20.46
N ALA A 357 -26.07 -45.14 20.01
CA ALA A 357 -26.18 -43.75 19.55
C ALA A 357 -26.58 -42.83 20.71
N VAL A 358 -25.99 -41.64 20.79
CA VAL A 358 -26.27 -40.68 21.85
C VAL A 358 -26.39 -39.28 21.26
N SER A 359 -27.51 -38.61 21.53
CA SER A 359 -27.71 -37.21 21.15
C SER A 359 -27.14 -36.28 22.23
N PHE A 360 -26.35 -35.30 21.82
CA PHE A 360 -25.64 -34.40 22.73
C PHE A 360 -26.50 -33.16 23.04
N VAL A 361 -26.65 -32.82 24.33
CA VAL A 361 -27.41 -31.64 24.80
C VAL A 361 -26.52 -30.86 25.78
N PRO A 362 -26.15 -29.59 25.51
CA PRO A 362 -25.26 -28.82 26.38
C PRO A 362 -25.87 -28.56 27.77
N LYS A 363 -25.07 -28.62 28.84
CA LYS A 363 -25.53 -28.56 30.24
C LYS A 363 -26.19 -27.24 30.70
N ASN A 364 -26.19 -26.20 29.87
CA ASN A 364 -26.97 -24.98 30.13
C ASN A 364 -28.37 -25.01 29.51
N SER A 365 -28.82 -26.18 29.03
CA SER A 365 -30.19 -26.38 28.54
C SER A 365 -31.06 -26.91 29.66
N VAL A 366 -31.69 -26.03 30.43
CA VAL A 366 -32.84 -26.44 31.25
C VAL A 366 -33.95 -26.83 30.26
N THR A 367 -34.25 -28.13 30.17
CA THR A 367 -35.36 -28.62 29.35
C THR A 367 -36.69 -28.27 30.03
N PRO A 368 -37.72 -27.90 29.26
CA PRO A 368 -38.90 -27.22 29.75
C PRO A 368 -39.99 -28.18 30.22
N ALA A 369 -40.82 -27.71 31.15
CA ALA A 369 -42.20 -28.16 31.32
C ALA A 369 -43.16 -27.13 30.67
N PRO A 370 -44.37 -27.52 30.27
CA PRO A 370 -44.90 -27.27 28.93
C PRO A 370 -45.83 -26.04 28.78
N VAL A 371 -45.98 -25.60 27.51
CA VAL A 371 -46.97 -24.64 26.93
C VAL A 371 -46.57 -23.15 27.11
N PRO A 372 -46.54 -22.29 26.05
CA PRO A 372 -47.59 -22.09 25.04
C PRO A 372 -47.13 -22.02 23.57
N ALA A 373 -48.13 -21.92 22.67
CA ALA A 373 -47.99 -21.63 21.24
C ALA A 373 -46.90 -20.60 20.98
N PRO A 374 -46.14 -20.69 19.85
CA PRO A 374 -44.94 -19.89 19.63
C PRO A 374 -45.31 -18.41 19.59
N THR A 375 -45.23 -17.78 20.75
CA THR A 375 -45.13 -16.33 20.87
C THR A 375 -43.77 -15.98 20.30
N GLN A 376 -43.76 -15.07 19.34
CA GLN A 376 -42.55 -14.65 18.66
C GLN A 376 -41.42 -14.40 19.65
N ASP A 377 -40.24 -14.96 19.37
CA ASP A 377 -39.05 -14.69 20.18
C ASP A 377 -38.63 -13.24 19.96
N THR A 378 -39.22 -12.37 20.78
CA THR A 378 -38.97 -10.94 20.78
C THR A 378 -37.57 -10.60 21.29
N THR A 379 -36.72 -11.57 21.67
CA THR A 379 -35.30 -11.28 21.91
C THR A 379 -34.49 -11.35 20.61
N LYS A 380 -34.94 -12.14 19.63
CA LYS A 380 -34.22 -12.33 18.36
C LYS A 380 -34.86 -11.67 17.15
N CYS A 381 -36.19 -11.56 17.10
CA CYS A 381 -36.88 -10.81 16.05
C CYS A 381 -37.79 -9.70 16.61
N SER A 382 -38.08 -8.68 15.82
CA SER A 382 -39.05 -7.61 16.15
C SER A 382 -40.46 -8.19 16.30
N SER A 383 -41.42 -7.44 16.84
CA SER A 383 -42.83 -7.82 16.77
C SER A 383 -43.30 -8.01 15.32
N ILE A 384 -44.27 -8.91 15.09
CA ILE A 384 -44.90 -9.12 13.77
C ILE A 384 -45.66 -7.85 13.36
N GLU A 385 -45.38 -7.39 12.15
CA GLU A 385 -46.21 -6.44 11.42
C GLU A 385 -47.25 -7.23 10.62
N GLU A 386 -48.53 -7.08 10.98
CA GLU A 386 -49.66 -7.73 10.30
C GLU A 386 -49.93 -7.06 8.94
N ASP A 387 -50.50 -7.82 8.01
CA ASP A 387 -50.84 -7.41 6.64
C ASP A 387 -49.71 -6.69 5.89
N THR A 388 -48.46 -7.12 6.11
CA THR A 388 -47.27 -6.40 5.66
C THR A 388 -46.36 -7.30 4.82
N ASP A 389 -45.97 -6.79 3.65
CA ASP A 389 -44.91 -7.35 2.81
C ASP A 389 -43.81 -6.31 2.54
N TYR A 390 -42.62 -6.80 2.23
CA TYR A 390 -41.44 -6.01 1.87
C TYR A 390 -40.91 -6.51 0.52
N PRO A 391 -41.45 -6.04 -0.62
CA PRO A 391 -41.12 -6.62 -1.93
C PRO A 391 -39.63 -6.52 -2.28
N GLY A 392 -39.07 -7.62 -2.77
CA GLY A 392 -37.67 -7.75 -3.19
C GLY A 392 -36.70 -8.17 -2.07
N ASN A 393 -35.41 -8.30 -2.43
CA ASN A 393 -34.32 -8.75 -1.55
C ASN A 393 -34.49 -10.17 -0.96
N ASP A 394 -35.24 -11.04 -1.64
CA ASP A 394 -35.44 -12.43 -1.23
C ASP A 394 -34.16 -13.24 -1.43
N ILE A 395 -33.72 -13.94 -0.38
CA ILE A 395 -32.49 -14.75 -0.39
C ILE A 395 -32.73 -16.23 -0.14
N GLY A 396 -33.99 -16.60 0.08
CA GLY A 396 -34.40 -17.98 0.25
C GLY A 396 -35.80 -18.08 0.80
N THR A 397 -36.37 -19.28 0.72
CA THR A 397 -37.68 -19.59 1.29
C THR A 397 -37.60 -20.85 2.14
N THR A 398 -38.33 -20.86 3.25
CA THR A 398 -38.58 -22.03 4.09
C THR A 398 -40.08 -22.17 4.32
N THR A 399 -40.51 -23.20 5.05
CA THR A 399 -41.93 -23.40 5.40
C THR A 399 -42.10 -23.61 6.88
N GLN A 400 -43.04 -22.87 7.47
CA GLN A 400 -43.38 -22.91 8.88
C GLN A 400 -44.88 -22.72 9.07
N ALA A 401 -45.43 -23.39 10.09
CA ALA A 401 -46.87 -23.39 10.36
C ALA A 401 -47.42 -22.03 10.81
N THR A 402 -46.58 -21.16 11.39
CA THR A 402 -46.96 -19.80 11.82
C THR A 402 -45.85 -18.80 11.48
N ALA A 403 -46.19 -17.51 11.45
CA ALA A 403 -45.25 -16.44 11.12
C ALA A 403 -44.15 -16.25 12.18
N GLU A 404 -44.44 -16.57 13.43
CA GLU A 404 -43.50 -16.47 14.55
C GLU A 404 -42.36 -17.48 14.42
N ALA A 405 -42.64 -18.66 13.87
CA ALA A 405 -41.65 -19.70 13.66
C ALA A 405 -40.63 -19.36 12.56
N CYS A 406 -40.98 -18.48 11.62
CA CYS A 406 -40.05 -18.00 10.58
C CYS A 406 -38.86 -17.20 11.11
N CYS A 407 -38.95 -16.68 12.34
CA CYS A 407 -37.85 -15.96 12.97
C CYS A 407 -36.60 -16.83 13.11
N ALA A 408 -36.78 -18.10 13.52
CA ALA A 408 -35.67 -19.03 13.68
C ALA A 408 -34.96 -19.30 12.34
N ASP A 409 -35.74 -19.44 11.26
CA ASP A 409 -35.21 -19.69 9.92
C ASP A 409 -34.40 -18.50 9.41
N CYS A 410 -34.91 -17.27 9.62
CA CYS A 410 -34.15 -16.07 9.27
C CYS A 410 -32.90 -15.90 10.15
N VAL A 411 -32.97 -16.14 11.46
CA VAL A 411 -31.80 -16.09 12.34
C VAL A 411 -30.75 -17.15 11.96
N ALA A 412 -31.17 -18.33 11.52
CA ALA A 412 -30.25 -19.38 11.08
C ALA A 412 -29.48 -19.00 9.80
N ASN A 413 -30.06 -18.18 8.94
CA ASN A 413 -29.37 -17.65 7.76
C ASN A 413 -28.64 -16.33 8.11
N PRO A 414 -27.30 -16.32 8.21
CA PRO A 414 -26.54 -15.14 8.66
C PRO A 414 -26.72 -13.90 7.78
N ASN A 415 -27.11 -14.08 6.51
CA ASN A 415 -27.39 -12.98 5.57
C ASN A 415 -28.85 -12.53 5.61
N CYS A 416 -29.73 -13.21 6.34
CA CYS A 416 -31.13 -12.83 6.50
C CYS A 416 -31.27 -11.77 7.60
N LYS A 417 -31.83 -10.64 7.21
CA LYS A 417 -32.07 -9.48 8.05
C LYS A 417 -33.55 -9.36 8.45
N LEU A 418 -34.48 -9.84 7.64
CA LEU A 418 -35.90 -9.96 7.98
C LEU A 418 -36.57 -11.11 7.21
N TYR A 419 -37.81 -11.42 7.59
CA TYR A 419 -38.64 -12.37 6.85
C TYR A 419 -40.08 -11.87 6.68
N VAL A 420 -40.76 -12.41 5.68
CA VAL A 420 -42.22 -12.25 5.46
C VAL A 420 -42.85 -13.63 5.38
N TRP A 421 -43.81 -13.93 6.24
CA TRP A 421 -44.60 -15.15 6.19
C TRP A 421 -45.87 -14.94 5.39
N ALA A 422 -46.07 -15.77 4.37
CA ALA A 422 -47.26 -15.75 3.53
C ALA A 422 -48.33 -16.73 4.06
N PRO A 423 -49.65 -16.46 3.83
CA PRO A 423 -50.78 -17.24 4.37
C PRO A 423 -50.79 -18.76 4.10
N ARG A 424 -49.92 -19.26 3.21
CA ARG A 424 -49.77 -20.69 2.88
C ARG A 424 -48.64 -21.38 3.65
N GLY A 425 -48.09 -20.75 4.69
CA GLY A 425 -47.07 -21.35 5.54
C GLY A 425 -45.64 -21.14 5.04
N VAL A 426 -45.40 -20.22 4.10
CA VAL A 426 -44.08 -20.02 3.48
C VAL A 426 -43.40 -18.81 4.11
N CYS A 427 -42.19 -19.00 4.63
CA CYS A 427 -41.33 -17.92 5.13
C CYS A 427 -40.40 -17.47 4.00
N ILE A 428 -40.49 -16.20 3.62
CA ILE A 428 -39.64 -15.61 2.61
C ILE A 428 -38.56 -14.80 3.32
N LEU A 429 -37.33 -15.32 3.31
CA LEU A 429 -36.16 -14.78 4.00
C LEU A 429 -35.51 -13.69 3.15
N LYS A 430 -35.17 -12.55 3.75
CA LYS A 430 -34.71 -11.36 3.01
C LYS A 430 -33.43 -10.78 3.57
N SER A 431 -32.54 -10.32 2.69
CA SER A 431 -31.25 -9.74 3.04
C SER A 431 -31.29 -8.26 3.38
N ALA A 432 -32.36 -7.54 3.06
CA ALA A 432 -32.55 -6.13 3.39
C ALA A 432 -34.03 -5.77 3.44
N LYS A 433 -34.39 -4.78 4.28
CA LYS A 433 -35.77 -4.28 4.41
C LYS A 433 -36.09 -3.38 3.21
N GLY A 434 -36.92 -3.89 2.29
CA GLY A 434 -37.41 -3.13 1.13
C GLY A 434 -38.47 -2.08 1.52
N GLY A 435 -39.14 -1.48 0.53
CA GLY A 435 -40.28 -0.59 0.78
C GLY A 435 -41.46 -1.36 1.39
N ARG A 436 -42.15 -0.77 2.37
CA ARG A 436 -43.31 -1.41 3.02
C ARG A 436 -44.53 -1.40 2.08
N ALA A 437 -45.10 -2.56 1.81
CA ALA A 437 -46.35 -2.72 1.05
C ALA A 437 -47.42 -3.38 1.93
N ILE A 438 -48.68 -2.93 1.80
CA ILE A 438 -49.82 -3.54 2.50
C ILE A 438 -50.28 -4.77 1.71
N SER A 439 -50.23 -5.95 2.33
CA SER A 439 -50.62 -7.23 1.73
C SER A 439 -51.44 -8.05 2.73
N PRO A 440 -52.77 -8.11 2.57
CA PRO A 440 -53.66 -8.77 3.52
C PRO A 440 -53.30 -10.25 3.77
N GLY A 441 -53.04 -10.60 5.02
CA GLY A 441 -52.65 -11.92 5.52
C GLY A 441 -51.13 -12.17 5.56
N ALA A 442 -50.30 -11.28 5.02
CA ALA A 442 -48.84 -11.40 5.11
C ALA A 442 -48.35 -10.87 6.48
N ARG A 443 -47.38 -11.55 7.10
CA ARG A 443 -46.92 -11.25 8.47
C ARG A 443 -45.40 -11.15 8.49
N ALA A 444 -44.85 -9.98 8.79
CA ALA A 444 -43.41 -9.70 8.62
C ALA A 444 -42.71 -9.31 9.93
N ALA A 445 -41.44 -9.69 10.08
CA ALA A 445 -40.61 -9.25 11.22
C ALA A 445 -39.11 -9.25 10.89
N THR A 446 -38.35 -8.38 11.57
CA THR A 446 -36.90 -8.21 11.38
C THR A 446 -36.09 -8.93 12.45
N VAL A 447 -34.83 -9.30 12.17
CA VAL A 447 -33.90 -9.88 13.15
C VAL A 447 -33.15 -8.77 13.90
N ARG A 448 -33.25 -8.77 15.23
CA ARG A 448 -32.91 -7.64 16.13
C ARG A 448 -31.44 -7.20 16.14
N ASP A 449 -30.52 -8.14 15.97
CA ASP A 449 -29.07 -7.87 16.00
C ASP A 449 -28.47 -7.70 14.59
N ARG A 450 -29.28 -7.92 13.54
CA ARG A 450 -28.84 -7.89 12.14
C ARG A 450 -29.45 -6.75 11.33
N LEU A 451 -30.52 -6.16 11.87
CA LEU A 451 -30.95 -4.79 11.62
C LEU A 451 -31.09 -4.16 13.00
N PRO A 452 -30.46 -3.00 13.28
CA PRO A 452 -30.34 -2.50 14.65
C PRO A 452 -31.71 -2.37 15.32
N THR A 453 -31.99 -3.15 16.38
CA THR A 453 -33.16 -2.88 17.23
C THR A 453 -32.96 -1.67 18.13
N PRO A 454 -34.03 -0.90 18.38
CA PRO A 454 -33.97 0.21 19.32
C PRO A 454 -33.81 -0.31 20.77
N PRO A 455 -32.98 0.35 21.60
CA PRO A 455 -32.93 0.11 23.05
C PRO A 455 -34.28 0.49 23.72
N PRO A 456 -34.52 0.26 25.03
CA PRO A 456 -35.63 0.93 25.73
C PRO A 456 -35.55 2.45 25.53
N PRO A 457 -36.66 3.23 25.58
CA PRO A 457 -36.63 4.65 25.22
C PRO A 457 -35.56 5.30 26.09
N PRO A 458 -34.44 5.74 25.50
CA PRO A 458 -33.33 6.25 26.28
C PRO A 458 -33.84 7.51 26.98
N SER A 459 -33.35 7.77 28.19
CA SER A 459 -33.24 9.18 28.60
C SER A 459 -32.61 9.91 27.41
N MET A 460 -33.24 10.96 26.89
CA MET A 460 -32.79 11.73 25.72
C MET A 460 -31.42 12.39 26.00
N VAL A 461 -30.36 11.59 26.16
CA VAL A 461 -29.01 12.05 26.46
C VAL A 461 -28.47 12.67 25.20
N GLY A 462 -28.25 13.97 25.24
CA GLY A 462 -27.78 14.74 24.10
C GLY A 462 -28.87 15.46 23.32
N CYS A 463 -30.18 15.30 23.61
CA CYS A 463 -31.24 16.10 22.98
C CYS A 463 -32.18 16.73 24.03
N PRO A 464 -32.75 17.93 23.81
CA PRO A 464 -33.83 18.47 24.62
C PRO A 464 -35.13 17.66 24.44
N ALA A 465 -36.12 17.96 25.29
CA ALA A 465 -37.45 17.36 25.23
C ALA A 465 -38.11 17.52 23.84
N LEU A 466 -38.93 16.53 23.47
CA LEU A 466 -39.65 16.51 22.20
C LEU A 466 -40.76 17.58 22.17
N THR A 467 -40.96 18.18 21.00
CA THR A 467 -42.10 19.06 20.71
C THR A 467 -43.11 18.29 19.85
N ASP A 468 -44.35 18.17 20.33
CA ASP A 468 -45.42 17.44 19.65
C ASP A 468 -46.18 18.31 18.62
N GLY A 469 -46.67 17.67 17.56
CA GLY A 469 -47.50 18.28 16.51
C GLY A 469 -46.73 19.22 15.57
N VAL A 470 -45.43 19.04 15.41
CA VAL A 470 -44.53 19.96 14.68
C VAL A 470 -43.72 19.21 13.61
N ASP A 471 -43.70 19.78 12.41
CA ASP A 471 -42.77 19.42 11.33
C ASP A 471 -41.86 20.61 10.99
N TYR A 472 -40.72 20.30 10.39
CA TYR A 472 -39.76 21.29 9.92
C TYR A 472 -39.43 20.97 8.45
N PRO A 473 -40.13 21.53 7.46
CA PRO A 473 -39.96 21.11 6.07
C PRO A 473 -38.55 21.40 5.52
N GLY A 474 -38.00 20.47 4.74
CA GLY A 474 -36.70 20.60 4.06
C GLY A 474 -35.49 20.25 4.94
N ASN A 475 -34.28 20.40 4.36
CA ASN A 475 -32.98 20.11 5.01
C ASN A 475 -32.84 18.68 5.58
N ASP A 476 -33.54 17.72 4.98
CA ASP A 476 -33.44 16.31 5.35
C ASP A 476 -32.07 15.77 4.93
N LEU A 477 -31.23 15.47 5.91
CA LEU A 477 -29.92 14.84 5.72
C LEU A 477 -30.10 13.41 5.23
N THR A 478 -30.94 12.68 5.93
CA THR A 478 -31.29 11.31 5.65
C THR A 478 -32.55 10.96 6.44
N VAL A 479 -33.17 9.86 6.06
CA VAL A 479 -34.36 9.35 6.71
C VAL A 479 -34.03 8.00 7.32
N THR A 480 -34.14 7.92 8.65
CA THR A 480 -34.16 6.64 9.36
C THR A 480 -35.60 6.29 9.74
N TYR A 481 -35.81 5.08 10.24
CA TYR A 481 -37.13 4.64 10.71
C TYR A 481 -36.99 4.10 12.12
N ARG A 482 -37.81 4.62 13.03
CA ARG A 482 -37.82 4.23 14.44
C ARG A 482 -39.24 4.10 14.96
N SER A 483 -39.40 3.22 15.93
CA SER A 483 -40.69 2.92 16.57
C SER A 483 -41.19 4.03 17.50
N ALA A 484 -40.36 5.01 17.85
CA ALA A 484 -40.72 6.16 18.67
C ALA A 484 -39.76 7.34 18.40
N ALA A 485 -40.24 8.56 18.63
CA ALA A 485 -39.49 9.79 18.39
C ALA A 485 -38.21 9.90 19.25
N GLU A 486 -38.21 9.32 20.44
CA GLU A 486 -37.09 9.33 21.38
C GLU A 486 -35.85 8.63 20.82
N TYR A 487 -36.04 7.66 19.91
CA TYR A 487 -34.92 6.96 19.25
C TYR A 487 -34.31 7.75 18.10
N CYS A 488 -35.04 8.71 17.53
CA CYS A 488 -34.48 9.57 16.51
C CYS A 488 -33.38 10.49 17.09
N CYS A 489 -33.36 10.73 18.41
CA CYS A 489 -32.27 11.46 19.05
C CYS A 489 -30.96 10.69 18.94
N ALA A 490 -30.95 9.40 19.26
CA ALA A 490 -29.75 8.56 19.13
C ALA A 490 -29.27 8.53 17.68
N ASP A 491 -30.20 8.34 16.73
CA ASP A 491 -29.90 8.38 15.29
C ASP A 491 -29.26 9.71 14.89
N CYS A 492 -29.84 10.82 15.33
CA CYS A 492 -29.31 12.15 15.02
C CYS A 492 -27.95 12.39 15.68
N THR A 493 -27.76 12.05 16.97
CA THR A 493 -26.45 12.19 17.64
C THR A 493 -25.36 11.30 17.03
N ALA A 494 -25.74 10.16 16.44
CA ALA A 494 -24.82 9.23 15.79
C ALA A 494 -24.61 9.54 14.29
N THR A 495 -25.37 10.48 13.72
CA THR A 495 -25.29 10.84 12.31
C THR A 495 -24.49 12.15 12.16
N PRO A 496 -23.30 12.11 11.53
CA PRO A 496 -22.51 13.31 11.26
C PRO A 496 -23.35 14.40 10.59
N ASN A 497 -23.19 15.65 11.02
CA ASN A 497 -23.95 16.81 10.52
C ASN A 497 -25.46 16.83 10.81
N CYS A 498 -26.02 15.87 11.56
CA CYS A 498 -27.40 16.02 12.05
C CYS A 498 -27.46 17.10 13.15
N ARG A 499 -28.45 17.99 13.06
CA ARG A 499 -28.67 19.11 13.99
C ARG A 499 -30.07 19.08 14.64
N GLY A 500 -30.92 18.16 14.22
CA GLY A 500 -32.22 17.86 14.81
C GLY A 500 -32.97 16.85 13.95
N PHE A 501 -34.18 16.46 14.37
CA PHE A 501 -34.97 15.48 13.66
C PHE A 501 -36.47 15.78 13.76
N VAL A 502 -37.24 15.25 12.81
CA VAL A 502 -38.71 15.14 12.90
C VAL A 502 -39.10 13.68 12.76
N TRP A 503 -39.85 13.17 13.72
CA TRP A 503 -40.43 11.84 13.69
C TRP A 503 -41.91 11.91 13.30
N ASN A 504 -42.35 11.09 12.34
CA ASN A 504 -43.75 10.94 11.98
C ASN A 504 -44.34 9.67 12.62
N GLU A 505 -45.38 9.84 13.43
CA GLU A 505 -46.00 8.75 14.19
C GLU A 505 -46.71 7.72 13.32
N ALA A 506 -47.30 8.14 12.20
CA ALA A 506 -48.04 7.25 11.32
C ALA A 506 -47.13 6.34 10.48
N THR A 507 -45.94 6.83 10.12
CA THR A 507 -44.99 6.10 9.26
C THR A 507 -43.77 5.57 10.00
N GLY A 508 -43.52 6.04 11.23
CA GLY A 508 -42.30 5.75 12.00
C GLY A 508 -41.05 6.42 11.43
N GLU A 509 -41.21 7.38 10.54
CA GLU A 509 -40.12 8.02 9.80
C GLU A 509 -39.41 9.07 10.66
N CYS A 510 -38.12 8.89 10.92
CA CYS A 510 -37.21 9.88 11.51
C CYS A 510 -36.49 10.64 10.38
N ARG A 511 -37.00 11.82 10.04
CA ARG A 511 -36.32 12.72 9.11
C ARG A 511 -35.23 13.47 9.87
N LEU A 512 -33.99 12.97 9.75
CA LEU A 512 -32.81 13.58 10.33
C LEU A 512 -32.43 14.80 9.50
N LYS A 513 -32.11 15.90 10.15
CA LYS A 513 -31.99 17.19 9.47
C LYS A 513 -30.60 17.76 9.65
N THR A 514 -30.02 18.22 8.54
CA THR A 514 -28.77 19.00 8.58
C THR A 514 -28.99 20.33 9.29
N LEU A 515 -30.19 20.91 9.15
CA LEU A 515 -30.60 22.19 9.74
C LEU A 515 -32.12 22.15 9.99
N MET A 516 -32.60 22.81 11.04
CA MET A 516 -34.05 22.85 11.31
C MET A 516 -34.70 23.97 10.52
N GLY A 517 -35.66 23.62 9.66
CA GLY A 517 -36.52 24.52 8.88
C GLY A 517 -37.46 25.39 9.75
N GLY A 518 -38.41 26.10 9.15
CA GLY A 518 -39.49 26.77 9.89
C GLY A 518 -40.48 25.75 10.45
N SER A 519 -40.93 25.90 11.70
CA SER A 519 -41.89 24.96 12.29
C SER A 519 -43.28 25.14 11.65
N VAL A 520 -43.84 24.07 11.10
CA VAL A 520 -45.23 24.01 10.66
C VAL A 520 -46.02 23.05 11.54
N ARG A 521 -47.29 23.35 11.78
CA ARG A 521 -48.18 22.47 12.56
C ARG A 521 -48.48 21.21 11.75
N ALA A 522 -48.06 20.06 12.26
CA ALA A 522 -48.26 18.75 11.65
C ALA A 522 -48.68 17.74 12.74
N PRO A 523 -49.99 17.52 12.94
CA PRO A 523 -50.50 16.54 13.90
C PRO A 523 -49.92 15.15 13.64
N GLY A 524 -49.40 14.49 14.68
CA GLY A 524 -48.73 13.19 14.57
C GLY A 524 -47.23 13.28 14.30
N ASN A 525 -46.64 14.47 14.16
CA ASN A 525 -45.18 14.61 14.12
C ASN A 525 -44.62 15.04 15.47
N ARG A 526 -43.45 14.53 15.86
CA ARG A 526 -42.72 14.91 17.08
C ARG A 526 -41.27 15.24 16.73
N ALA A 527 -40.74 16.36 17.20
CA ALA A 527 -39.42 16.83 16.78
C ALA A 527 -38.52 17.25 17.96
N SER A 528 -37.20 17.19 17.79
CA SER A 528 -36.24 17.76 18.74
C SER A 528 -35.01 18.32 18.01
N VAL A 529 -34.36 19.30 18.64
CA VAL A 529 -33.22 20.05 18.10
C VAL A 529 -32.04 19.90 19.06
N LEU A 530 -30.89 19.42 18.57
CA LEU A 530 -29.72 19.13 19.41
C LEU A 530 -29.20 20.38 20.16
N PRO A 531 -28.77 20.29 21.44
CA PRO A 531 -28.12 21.37 22.17
C PRO A 531 -26.68 21.56 21.67
N ARG A 532 -26.18 22.79 21.74
CA ARG A 532 -24.91 23.19 21.13
C ARG A 532 -23.72 22.90 22.04
N THR A 533 -22.59 22.56 21.44
CA THR A 533 -21.31 22.30 22.14
C THR A 533 -20.31 23.45 22.06
N THR A 534 -20.55 24.47 21.23
CA THR A 534 -19.66 25.64 21.13
C THR A 534 -20.23 26.85 21.88
N THR A 535 -19.44 27.42 22.79
CA THR A 535 -19.71 28.76 23.35
C THR A 535 -19.27 29.81 22.34
N ALA A 536 -20.21 30.36 21.56
CA ALA A 536 -19.94 31.45 20.62
C ALA A 536 -19.68 32.77 21.34
N THR A 537 -18.78 33.61 20.81
CA THR A 537 -18.64 35.02 21.19
C THR A 537 -19.15 35.86 20.02
N CYS A 538 -20.28 36.54 20.22
CA CYS A 538 -21.00 37.24 19.16
C CYS A 538 -20.67 38.73 19.15
N SER A 539 -20.56 39.33 17.96
CA SER A 539 -20.55 40.79 17.83
C SER A 539 -21.89 41.38 18.32
N GLN A 540 -21.89 42.68 18.64
CA GLN A 540 -23.16 43.41 18.79
C GLN A 540 -23.96 43.34 17.48
N PHE A 541 -25.30 43.25 17.59
CA PHE A 541 -26.18 43.10 16.43
C PHE A 541 -26.33 44.42 15.65
N GLU A 542 -26.15 44.37 14.35
CA GLU A 542 -26.58 45.41 13.42
C GLU A 542 -28.08 45.23 13.15
N SER A 543 -28.91 46.12 13.68
CA SER A 543 -30.38 46.03 13.55
C SER A 543 -30.87 46.65 12.24
N ASN A 544 -31.90 46.02 11.66
CA ASN A 544 -32.50 46.33 10.36
C ASN A 544 -31.53 46.22 9.18
N VAL A 545 -30.61 45.26 9.22
CA VAL A 545 -29.56 45.07 8.20
C VAL A 545 -29.58 43.63 7.69
N ASP A 546 -29.51 43.48 6.37
CA ASP A 546 -29.23 42.23 5.66
C ASP A 546 -27.92 42.36 4.84
N TYR A 547 -27.29 41.22 4.57
CA TYR A 547 -26.15 41.10 3.68
C TYR A 547 -26.51 40.13 2.54
N PRO A 548 -27.04 40.62 1.41
CA PRO A 548 -27.47 39.75 0.32
C PRO A 548 -26.34 38.86 -0.25
N GLY A 549 -26.65 37.58 -0.49
CA GLY A 549 -25.72 36.60 -1.06
C GLY A 549 -24.77 35.96 -0.03
N ASN A 550 -23.83 35.15 -0.54
CA ASN A 550 -22.83 34.39 0.22
C ASN A 550 -23.40 33.42 1.26
N ASP A 551 -24.66 32.99 1.11
CA ASP A 551 -25.32 32.03 2.00
C ASP A 551 -24.65 30.65 1.88
N VAL A 552 -24.09 30.17 3.00
CA VAL A 552 -23.54 28.81 3.12
C VAL A 552 -24.56 27.86 3.74
N ALA A 553 -25.50 28.38 4.52
CA ALA A 553 -26.53 27.60 5.18
C ALA A 553 -27.68 28.49 5.63
N GLN A 554 -28.84 27.88 5.89
CA GLN A 554 -29.99 28.56 6.45
C GLN A 554 -30.57 27.71 7.59
N THR A 555 -30.69 28.29 8.77
CA THR A 555 -31.29 27.67 9.96
C THR A 555 -32.48 28.49 10.42
N TYR A 556 -33.28 27.97 11.34
CA TYR A 556 -34.38 28.71 11.94
C TYR A 556 -34.22 28.73 13.46
N ARG A 557 -34.26 29.93 14.05
CA ARG A 557 -33.95 30.18 15.46
C ARG A 557 -34.82 31.26 16.04
N ALA A 558 -35.18 31.11 17.31
CA ALA A 558 -36.00 32.08 18.02
C ALA A 558 -35.30 33.43 18.29
N SER A 559 -33.96 33.53 18.14
CA SER A 559 -33.22 34.77 18.39
C SER A 559 -31.95 34.88 17.54
N ALA A 560 -31.46 36.12 17.40
CA ALA A 560 -30.20 36.43 16.74
C ALA A 560 -28.97 35.87 17.48
N ASP A 561 -29.01 35.73 18.82
CA ASP A 561 -27.96 35.04 19.59
C ASP A 561 -27.88 33.55 19.23
N ALA A 562 -29.04 32.92 19.07
CA ALA A 562 -29.12 31.56 18.56
C ALA A 562 -28.67 31.51 17.09
N CYS A 563 -28.93 32.53 16.26
CA CYS A 563 -28.38 32.55 14.92
C CYS A 563 -26.83 32.63 14.91
N CYS A 564 -26.26 33.45 15.78
CA CYS A 564 -24.81 33.56 15.94
C CYS A 564 -24.14 32.24 16.29
N ALA A 565 -24.68 31.50 17.27
CA ALA A 565 -24.06 30.23 17.63
C ALA A 565 -24.30 29.12 16.58
N ASP A 566 -25.26 29.26 15.65
CA ASP A 566 -25.28 28.36 14.48
C ASP A 566 -24.17 28.70 13.50
N CYS A 567 -23.86 29.99 13.33
CA CYS A 567 -22.70 30.41 12.56
C CYS A 567 -21.40 29.88 13.17
N ALA A 568 -21.32 29.78 14.50
CA ALA A 568 -20.17 29.19 15.18
C ALA A 568 -19.97 27.69 14.90
N ASP A 569 -21.06 26.96 14.67
CA ASP A 569 -21.07 25.52 14.42
C ASP A 569 -20.97 25.17 12.92
N VAL A 570 -20.94 26.18 12.04
CA VAL A 570 -20.77 26.02 10.59
C VAL A 570 -19.36 26.47 10.21
N PRO A 571 -18.45 25.54 9.84
CA PRO A 571 -17.05 25.85 9.54
C PRO A 571 -16.82 26.87 8.43
N GLU A 572 -17.81 27.13 7.58
CA GLU A 572 -17.72 28.12 6.51
C GLU A 572 -18.36 29.46 6.89
N CYS A 573 -19.07 29.55 8.02
CA CYS A 573 -19.79 30.75 8.40
C CYS A 573 -18.89 31.75 9.15
N THR A 574 -18.86 32.98 8.66
CA THR A 574 -18.21 34.11 9.33
C THR A 574 -19.19 35.25 9.60
N VAL A 575 -20.36 35.24 8.97
CA VAL A 575 -21.41 36.26 9.08
C VAL A 575 -22.77 35.59 9.18
N TYR A 576 -23.67 36.16 9.96
CA TYR A 576 -25.03 35.67 10.08
C TYR A 576 -26.04 36.81 10.01
N VAL A 577 -27.21 36.55 9.42
CA VAL A 577 -28.35 37.47 9.38
C VAL A 577 -29.57 36.74 9.91
N TRP A 578 -30.10 37.21 11.04
CA TRP A 578 -31.33 36.70 11.63
C TRP A 578 -32.51 37.59 11.24
N SER A 579 -33.63 37.02 10.79
CA SER A 579 -34.88 37.70 10.50
C SER A 579 -36.00 37.10 11.34
N SER A 580 -36.95 37.91 11.82
CA SER A 580 -38.10 37.42 12.58
C SER A 580 -39.19 36.73 11.72
N GLU A 581 -39.01 36.68 10.40
CA GLU A 581 -39.94 35.99 9.49
C GLU A 581 -40.05 34.49 9.82
N ASN A 582 -41.20 33.87 9.56
CA ASN A 582 -41.44 32.42 9.73
C ASN A 582 -41.03 31.83 11.10
N GLY A 583 -41.13 32.61 12.18
CA GLY A 583 -40.75 32.18 13.54
C GLY A 583 -39.26 32.34 13.87
N GLY A 584 -38.51 32.99 12.97
CA GLY A 584 -37.10 33.30 13.12
C GLY A 584 -36.23 32.51 12.13
N VAL A 585 -35.76 33.16 11.07
CA VAL A 585 -34.85 32.59 10.05
C VAL A 585 -33.44 33.12 10.27
N CYS A 586 -32.44 32.28 10.13
CA CYS A 586 -31.04 32.58 10.30
C CYS A 586 -30.26 32.19 9.04
N TYR A 587 -29.82 33.20 8.31
CA TYR A 587 -29.00 33.08 7.10
C TYR A 587 -27.53 33.10 7.51
N LEU A 588 -26.83 31.97 7.31
CA LEU A 588 -25.42 31.78 7.62
C LEU A 588 -24.61 32.03 6.36
N LYS A 589 -23.57 32.86 6.46
CA LYS A 589 -22.86 33.40 5.31
C LYS A 589 -21.35 33.26 5.44
N SER A 590 -20.68 33.00 4.32
CA SER A 590 -19.22 32.83 4.27
C SER A 590 -18.44 34.13 4.34
N VAL A 591 -19.02 35.23 3.86
CA VAL A 591 -18.37 36.54 3.77
C VAL A 591 -19.38 37.67 4.03
N LYS A 592 -18.90 38.76 4.64
CA LYS A 592 -19.68 39.99 4.83
C LYS A 592 -19.90 40.72 3.50
N GLY A 593 -21.14 40.77 3.02
CA GLY A 593 -21.53 41.53 1.83
C GLY A 593 -21.78 43.02 2.09
N GLU A 594 -22.29 43.74 1.09
CA GLU A 594 -22.75 45.11 1.27
C GLU A 594 -24.00 45.17 2.16
N ALA A 595 -24.01 46.10 3.13
CA ALA A 595 -25.12 46.28 4.05
C ALA A 595 -26.34 46.83 3.31
N THR A 596 -27.43 46.07 3.31
CA THR A 596 -28.71 46.49 2.73
C THR A 596 -29.75 46.69 3.86
N PRO A 597 -30.49 47.81 3.89
CA PRO A 597 -31.54 48.02 4.88
C PRO A 597 -32.64 46.97 4.76
N TYR A 598 -32.92 46.25 5.85
CA TYR A 598 -33.98 45.25 5.92
C TYR A 598 -34.68 45.29 7.28
N PRO A 599 -35.85 45.96 7.40
CA PRO A 599 -36.55 46.12 8.67
C PRO A 599 -36.82 44.80 9.39
N GLY A 600 -36.42 44.68 10.65
CA GLY A 600 -36.60 43.48 11.48
C GLY A 600 -35.45 42.48 11.44
N ALA A 601 -34.51 42.60 10.49
CA ALA A 601 -33.31 41.76 10.46
C ALA A 601 -32.28 42.18 11.52
N LYS A 602 -31.48 41.24 12.02
CA LYS A 602 -30.36 41.44 12.93
C LYS A 602 -29.16 40.69 12.38
N ALA A 603 -28.18 41.43 11.88
CA ALA A 603 -26.95 40.86 11.34
C ALA A 603 -25.81 40.92 12.35
N GLY A 604 -24.84 40.02 12.22
CA GLY A 604 -23.63 40.03 13.04
C GLY A 604 -22.50 39.24 12.39
N VAL A 605 -21.30 39.47 12.90
CA VAL A 605 -20.08 38.77 12.48
C VAL A 605 -19.69 37.81 13.59
N TYR A 606 -19.34 36.59 13.22
CA TYR A 606 -18.80 35.60 14.13
C TYR A 606 -17.28 35.56 14.02
N THR A 607 -16.60 35.79 15.14
CA THR A 607 -15.14 35.65 15.24
C THR A 607 -14.85 34.37 16.01
N ARG A 608 -14.29 33.34 15.34
CA ARG A 608 -13.80 32.15 16.03
C ARG A 608 -12.76 32.55 17.07
N LYS A 609 -12.96 32.09 18.30
CA LYS A 609 -11.90 32.18 19.32
C LYS A 609 -10.72 31.38 18.77
N ALA A 610 -9.55 32.02 18.66
CA ALA A 610 -8.33 31.33 18.28
C ALA A 610 -8.20 30.05 19.14
N PRO A 611 -7.75 28.91 18.57
CA PRO A 611 -7.55 27.71 19.37
C PRO A 611 -6.72 28.06 20.60
N PRO A 612 -7.01 27.45 21.77
CA PRO A 612 -6.25 27.73 22.98
C PRO A 612 -4.76 27.64 22.66
N PRO A 613 -3.92 28.59 23.15
CA PRO A 613 -2.49 28.49 22.98
C PRO A 613 -2.05 27.09 23.44
N LEU A 614 -1.23 26.46 22.61
CA LEU A 614 -0.63 25.16 22.87
C LEU A 614 -0.13 25.09 24.32
N ASN A 615 -0.48 24.00 25.01
CA ASN A 615 0.35 23.60 26.14
C ASN A 615 1.76 23.36 25.57
N PRO A 616 2.81 24.03 26.09
CA PRO A 616 4.16 23.90 25.54
C PRO A 616 4.69 22.45 25.52
N SER A 617 4.11 21.56 26.32
CA SER A 617 4.43 20.13 26.37
C SER A 617 3.99 19.32 25.14
N ASP A 618 2.99 19.81 24.38
CA ASP A 618 2.35 19.04 23.30
C ASP A 618 2.83 19.50 21.91
N ALA A 619 3.69 20.52 21.87
CA ALA A 619 4.09 21.20 20.65
C ALA A 619 5.40 20.61 20.11
N SER A 620 5.33 20.01 18.91
CA SER A 620 6.51 19.46 18.24
C SER A 620 7.29 20.56 17.49
N PRO A 621 8.63 20.51 17.49
CA PRO A 621 9.43 21.41 16.68
C PRO A 621 9.22 21.13 15.18
N VAL A 622 9.42 22.15 14.36
CA VAL A 622 9.47 21.99 12.90
C VAL A 622 10.68 21.15 12.52
N GLN A 623 10.46 20.18 11.64
CA GLN A 623 11.47 19.32 11.06
C GLN A 623 11.53 19.53 9.55
N ALA A 624 12.66 19.19 8.94
CA ALA A 624 12.82 19.17 7.49
C ALA A 624 13.31 17.80 7.04
N ALA A 625 12.88 17.39 5.85
CA ALA A 625 13.34 16.19 5.19
C ALA A 625 13.42 16.41 3.69
N VAL A 626 14.11 15.48 3.02
CA VAL A 626 14.22 15.43 1.56
C VAL A 626 13.75 14.06 1.12
N TYR A 627 12.84 14.04 0.14
CA TYR A 627 12.37 12.81 -0.49
C TYR A 627 12.92 12.70 -1.91
N GLY A 628 13.29 11.48 -2.30
CA GLY A 628 13.95 11.20 -3.57
C GLY A 628 15.47 11.16 -3.44
N SER A 629 16.10 10.37 -4.30
CA SER A 629 17.55 10.22 -4.38
C SER A 629 17.99 10.25 -5.83
N HIS A 630 19.23 10.70 -6.07
CA HIS A 630 19.81 10.67 -7.41
C HIS A 630 19.67 9.26 -8.04
N PRO A 631 19.25 9.15 -9.30
CA PRO A 631 19.10 10.25 -10.26
C PRO A 631 17.70 10.90 -10.32
N ALA A 632 16.77 10.50 -9.44
CA ALA A 632 15.47 11.14 -9.33
C ALA A 632 15.58 12.56 -8.72
N PRO A 633 14.67 13.49 -9.10
CA PRO A 633 14.51 14.77 -8.43
C PRO A 633 14.31 14.59 -6.93
N ALA A 634 14.99 15.43 -6.16
CA ALA A 634 14.82 15.53 -4.72
C ALA A 634 13.82 16.65 -4.42
N VAL A 635 12.84 16.37 -3.56
CA VAL A 635 11.87 17.35 -3.06
C VAL A 635 12.11 17.54 -1.58
N ALA A 636 12.50 18.74 -1.19
CA ALA A 636 12.60 19.12 0.21
C ALA A 636 11.25 19.60 0.73
N PHE A 637 10.93 19.24 1.96
CA PHE A 637 9.71 19.63 2.64
C PHE A 637 9.98 19.80 4.13
N ALA A 638 9.16 20.61 4.78
CA ALA A 638 9.14 20.73 6.23
C ALA A 638 7.84 20.20 6.79
N PHE A 639 7.88 19.80 8.05
CA PHE A 639 6.73 19.19 8.71
C PHE A 639 6.79 19.34 10.23
N VAL A 640 5.62 19.19 10.85
CA VAL A 640 5.45 19.11 12.29
C VAL A 640 4.78 17.76 12.61
N PRO A 641 5.42 16.86 13.38
CA PRO A 641 4.79 15.63 13.82
C PRO A 641 3.74 15.92 14.90
N LYS A 642 2.75 15.03 15.03
CA LYS A 642 1.59 15.22 15.94
C LYS A 642 0.81 16.50 15.63
N ALA A 643 0.68 16.82 14.34
CA ALA A 643 -0.03 18.01 13.89
C ALA A 643 -0.75 17.76 12.56
N GLN A 644 -1.76 18.58 12.25
CA GLN A 644 -2.56 18.49 11.03
C GLN A 644 -2.99 19.87 10.52
N TRP A 645 -3.13 20.01 9.21
CA TRP A 645 -3.72 21.17 8.54
C TRP A 645 -5.23 21.06 8.40
N ILE A 646 -5.89 20.57 9.46
CA ILE A 646 -7.33 20.35 9.54
C ILE A 646 -7.80 21.01 10.83
N SER A 647 -8.80 21.88 10.76
CA SER A 647 -9.39 22.52 11.94
C SER A 647 -9.89 21.43 12.90
N ARG A 648 -9.63 21.57 14.21
CA ARG A 648 -9.86 20.47 15.17
C ARG A 648 -11.33 20.01 15.18
N LEU A 649 -11.60 18.89 14.53
CA LEU A 649 -12.63 17.94 14.91
C LEU A 649 -11.90 16.75 15.53
N GLU A 650 -12.23 16.37 16.76
CA GLU A 650 -11.62 15.21 17.43
C GLU A 650 -11.79 13.91 16.62
N SER A 651 -12.78 13.88 15.72
CA SER A 651 -13.14 12.74 14.88
C SER A 651 -12.24 12.52 13.66
N GLY A 652 -11.44 13.50 13.21
CA GLY A 652 -10.66 13.35 11.96
C GLY A 652 -11.48 13.35 10.69
N ASP A 653 -12.77 13.64 10.78
CA ASP A 653 -13.65 13.73 9.63
C ASP A 653 -13.29 14.97 8.81
N ILE A 654 -13.03 14.78 7.53
CA ILE A 654 -13.04 15.85 6.55
C ILE A 654 -14.12 15.50 5.53
N GLY A 655 -15.25 16.22 5.62
CA GLY A 655 -16.44 15.86 4.85
C GLY A 655 -17.00 14.50 5.26
N ALA A 656 -17.09 13.57 4.30
CA ALA A 656 -17.54 12.20 4.52
C ALA A 656 -16.41 11.18 4.80
N ILE A 657 -15.15 11.63 4.85
CA ILE A 657 -13.97 10.76 4.95
C ILE A 657 -13.35 10.91 6.34
N ASP A 658 -13.26 9.80 7.08
CA ASP A 658 -12.43 9.68 8.28
C ASP A 658 -11.00 9.30 7.88
N ILE A 659 -10.06 10.23 8.02
CA ILE A 659 -8.65 9.99 7.64
C ILE A 659 -7.91 9.06 8.62
N PHE A 660 -8.49 8.78 9.79
CA PHE A 660 -7.98 7.84 10.79
C PHE A 660 -8.58 6.45 10.69
N ALA A 661 -9.66 6.28 9.92
CA ALA A 661 -10.14 4.98 9.51
C ALA A 661 -9.27 4.42 8.37
N PRO A 662 -8.98 3.11 8.34
CA PRO A 662 -8.35 2.49 7.17
C PRO A 662 -9.15 2.83 5.93
N PHE A 663 -8.47 3.32 4.90
CA PHE A 663 -9.12 3.54 3.61
C PHE A 663 -9.73 2.20 3.17
N PRO A 664 -11.06 2.14 2.89
CA PRO A 664 -11.68 0.90 2.48
C PRO A 664 -11.09 0.54 1.12
N LEU A 665 -10.12 -0.38 1.12
CA LEU A 665 -9.65 -0.96 -0.12
C LEU A 665 -10.84 -1.75 -0.67
N PRO A 666 -11.39 -1.41 -1.86
CA PRO A 666 -12.36 -2.27 -2.52
C PRO A 666 -11.90 -3.72 -2.50
N SER A 667 -12.81 -4.62 -2.16
CA SER A 667 -12.62 -6.07 -2.37
C SER A 667 -12.26 -6.35 -3.84
N PRO A 668 -11.64 -7.50 -4.16
CA PRO A 668 -11.43 -7.92 -5.55
C PRO A 668 -12.66 -7.72 -6.45
N GLU A 669 -13.85 -8.03 -5.93
CA GLU A 669 -15.12 -7.91 -6.65
C GLU A 669 -15.54 -6.45 -6.84
N GLU A 670 -15.38 -5.61 -5.81
CA GLU A 670 -15.61 -4.16 -5.90
C GLU A 670 -14.60 -3.48 -6.81
N MET A 671 -13.35 -3.95 -6.87
CA MET A 671 -12.33 -3.41 -7.76
C MET A 671 -12.61 -3.74 -9.22
N VAL A 672 -13.00 -4.99 -9.53
CA VAL A 672 -13.45 -5.37 -10.88
C VAL A 672 -14.66 -4.52 -11.31
N LYS A 673 -15.57 -4.24 -10.37
CA LYS A 673 -16.72 -3.36 -10.61
C LYS A 673 -16.31 -1.88 -10.72
N ALA A 674 -15.35 -1.41 -9.94
CA ALA A 674 -14.84 -0.04 -9.91
C ALA A 674 -14.07 0.31 -11.20
N HIS A 675 -13.40 -0.69 -11.80
CA HIS A 675 -12.81 -0.61 -13.13
C HIS A 675 -13.83 -0.23 -14.24
N SER A 676 -15.12 -0.38 -13.96
CA SER A 676 -16.22 0.08 -14.83
C SER A 676 -16.89 1.39 -14.35
N ALA A 677 -16.56 1.88 -13.15
CA ALA A 677 -17.35 2.87 -12.40
C ALA A 677 -16.70 4.27 -12.29
N LYS A 678 -15.54 4.52 -12.92
CA LYS A 678 -14.96 5.86 -13.10
C LYS A 678 -14.73 6.63 -11.78
N PRO A 679 -13.88 6.15 -10.85
CA PRO A 679 -13.69 6.84 -9.58
C PRO A 679 -13.11 8.24 -9.79
N LYS A 680 -13.74 9.19 -9.12
CA LYS A 680 -13.32 10.59 -9.13
C LYS A 680 -12.25 10.80 -8.06
N PRO A 681 -11.31 11.75 -8.26
CA PRO A 681 -10.59 12.28 -7.11
C PRO A 681 -11.64 12.71 -6.08
N LEU A 682 -11.51 12.21 -4.85
CA LEU A 682 -12.36 12.66 -3.76
C LEU A 682 -11.92 14.09 -3.47
N LEU A 683 -12.65 15.06 -4.01
CA LEU A 683 -12.51 16.47 -3.65
C LEU A 683 -13.60 16.76 -2.64
N GLU A 684 -13.21 17.07 -1.41
CA GLU A 684 -14.17 17.60 -0.45
C GLU A 684 -14.39 19.07 -0.77
N ALA A 685 -15.49 19.38 -1.45
CA ALA A 685 -15.78 20.70 -1.99
C ALA A 685 -15.80 21.80 -0.89
N ALA A 686 -16.22 21.44 0.32
CA ALA A 686 -16.27 22.35 1.48
C ALA A 686 -14.88 22.80 1.98
N THR A 687 -13.88 21.91 1.86
CA THR A 687 -12.52 22.16 2.38
C THR A 687 -11.48 22.29 1.28
N ASN A 688 -11.90 22.20 0.02
CA ASN A 688 -11.06 22.20 -1.16
C ASN A 688 -9.83 21.29 -1.01
N THR A 689 -10.08 20.07 -0.55
CA THR A 689 -9.03 19.14 -0.11
C THR A 689 -9.08 17.87 -0.96
N LEU A 690 -7.90 17.46 -1.46
CA LEU A 690 -7.72 16.22 -2.20
C LEU A 690 -7.16 15.13 -1.28
N TYR A 691 -7.72 13.93 -1.37
CA TYR A 691 -7.20 12.76 -0.67
C TYR A 691 -6.38 11.90 -1.62
N PHE A 692 -5.42 11.16 -1.09
CA PHE A 692 -4.70 10.14 -1.83
C PHE A 692 -4.42 8.96 -0.88
N PRO A 693 -5.06 7.80 -1.10
CA PRO A 693 -4.79 6.61 -0.31
C PRO A 693 -3.45 5.98 -0.68
N LEU A 694 -2.96 5.09 0.18
CA LEU A 694 -1.74 4.29 -0.02
C LEU A 694 -0.47 5.10 -0.27
N ALA A 695 -0.38 6.32 0.25
CA ALA A 695 0.89 7.06 0.31
C ALA A 695 1.83 6.37 1.32
N GLN A 696 2.95 5.85 0.83
CA GLN A 696 3.87 4.99 1.58
C GLN A 696 4.71 5.76 2.60
N SER A 697 4.81 7.08 2.46
CA SER A 697 5.56 7.93 3.39
C SER A 697 5.10 9.39 3.35
N VAL A 698 5.46 10.14 4.39
CA VAL A 698 5.35 11.60 4.44
C VAL A 698 6.04 12.28 3.24
N GLY A 699 7.17 11.73 2.77
CA GLY A 699 7.90 12.26 1.63
C GLY A 699 7.19 12.03 0.30
N GLU A 700 6.54 10.88 0.12
CA GLU A 700 5.67 10.66 -1.05
C GLU A 700 4.47 11.61 -1.03
N CYS A 701 3.89 11.86 0.15
CA CYS A 701 2.82 12.84 0.30
C CYS A 701 3.29 14.26 -0.04
N ALA A 702 4.54 14.64 0.29
CA ALA A 702 5.11 15.92 -0.11
C ALA A 702 5.26 16.05 -1.64
N VAL A 703 5.67 14.98 -2.34
CA VAL A 703 5.72 14.95 -3.82
C VAL A 703 4.32 15.05 -4.42
N MET A 704 3.34 14.34 -3.86
CA MET A 704 1.95 14.45 -4.28
C MET A 704 1.45 15.88 -4.17
N THR A 705 1.68 16.50 -3.03
CA THR A 705 1.30 17.90 -2.75
C THR A 705 1.88 18.87 -3.77
N SER A 706 3.21 18.86 -3.95
CA SER A 706 3.90 19.81 -4.83
C SER A 706 3.47 19.66 -6.28
N SER A 707 3.31 18.41 -6.74
CA SER A 707 2.93 18.12 -8.12
C SER A 707 1.47 18.47 -8.46
N SER A 708 0.59 18.46 -7.45
CA SER A 708 -0.79 18.91 -7.56
C SER A 708 -0.89 20.44 -7.66
N GLY A 709 0.23 21.16 -7.50
CA GLY A 709 0.27 22.62 -7.51
C GLY A 709 -0.07 23.24 -6.15
N TYR A 710 -0.09 22.43 -5.09
CA TYR A 710 -0.42 22.86 -3.73
C TYR A 710 0.81 22.84 -2.83
N HIS A 711 0.64 23.40 -1.64
CA HIS A 711 1.75 23.67 -0.72
C HIS A 711 1.65 22.97 0.62
N TYR A 712 0.47 22.55 1.07
CA TYR A 712 0.25 22.03 2.42
C TYR A 712 -0.37 20.64 2.38
N PHE A 713 -0.01 19.80 3.36
CA PHE A 713 -0.55 18.45 3.44
C PHE A 713 -0.65 17.90 4.87
N THR A 714 -1.63 17.02 5.11
CA THR A 714 -1.69 16.16 6.29
C THR A 714 -1.43 14.71 5.86
N TYR A 715 -0.46 14.04 6.48
CA TYR A 715 -0.18 12.62 6.27
C TYR A 715 -0.53 11.81 7.52
N VAL A 716 -1.27 10.71 7.35
CA VAL A 716 -1.62 9.79 8.43
C VAL A 716 -0.90 8.46 8.21
N ALA A 717 0.09 8.15 9.04
CA ALA A 717 0.95 6.98 8.87
C ALA A 717 0.19 5.66 9.04
N ALA A 718 -0.78 5.59 9.97
CA ALA A 718 -1.53 4.37 10.25
C ALA A 718 -2.46 3.93 9.11
N THR A 719 -3.00 4.89 8.36
CA THR A 719 -3.94 4.64 7.26
C THR A 719 -3.30 4.84 5.87
N GLN A 720 -2.07 5.36 5.82
CA GLN A 720 -1.36 5.73 4.60
C GLN A 720 -2.13 6.76 3.74
N ILE A 721 -2.94 7.61 4.38
CA ILE A 721 -3.69 8.66 3.70
C ILE A 721 -2.85 9.94 3.65
N CYS A 722 -2.71 10.48 2.43
CA CYS A 722 -2.19 11.81 2.18
C CYS A 722 -3.36 12.74 1.86
N VAL A 723 -3.46 13.84 2.61
CA VAL A 723 -4.47 14.88 2.44
C VAL A 723 -3.74 16.11 1.93
N VAL A 724 -4.05 16.55 0.72
CA VAL A 724 -3.45 17.72 0.08
C VAL A 724 -4.41 18.89 0.19
N HIS A 725 -3.96 19.98 0.80
CA HIS A 725 -4.78 21.14 1.12
C HIS A 725 -4.58 22.26 0.11
N GLU A 726 -5.68 22.74 -0.47
CA GLU A 726 -5.70 23.96 -1.27
C GLU A 726 -6.05 25.16 -0.39
N PHE A 727 -5.06 25.97 -0.07
CA PHE A 727 -5.24 27.24 0.65
C PHE A 727 -5.15 28.43 -0.30
N THR A 728 -6.10 28.56 -1.23
CA THR A 728 -6.10 29.64 -2.26
C THR A 728 -6.83 30.92 -1.82
N GLY A 729 -6.45 32.08 -2.38
CA GLY A 729 -7.26 33.31 -2.28
C GLY A 729 -6.69 34.50 -1.48
N GLY A 730 -5.37 34.71 -1.45
CA GLY A 730 -4.74 35.79 -0.66
C GLY A 730 -3.98 36.84 -1.48
N ASP A 731 -4.14 38.12 -1.13
CA ASP A 731 -3.30 39.22 -1.65
C ASP A 731 -1.91 39.27 -0.99
N ALA A 732 -1.78 38.68 0.21
CA ALA A 732 -0.56 38.69 1.01
C ALA A 732 0.46 37.66 0.51
N SER A 733 1.75 38.02 0.55
CA SER A 733 2.83 37.07 0.26
C SER A 733 3.01 36.14 1.46
N THR A 734 2.52 34.91 1.35
CA THR A 734 2.75 33.85 2.34
C THR A 734 4.14 33.25 2.12
N TYR A 735 4.85 32.98 3.21
CA TYR A 735 6.16 32.37 3.22
C TYR A 735 6.15 31.14 4.11
N GLY A 736 6.54 29.99 3.58
CA GLY A 736 6.79 28.78 4.36
C GLY A 736 8.17 28.82 5.02
N LEU A 737 8.25 28.35 6.27
CA LEU A 737 9.52 28.15 6.96
C LEU A 737 10.15 26.83 6.56
N MET A 738 11.46 26.84 6.37
CA MET A 738 12.27 25.64 6.26
C MET A 738 13.40 25.76 7.29
N PRO A 739 13.54 24.83 8.25
CA PRO A 739 14.59 24.87 9.25
C PRO A 739 15.98 25.14 8.67
N ALA A 740 16.66 26.15 9.23
CA ALA A 740 18.01 26.59 8.82
C ALA A 740 18.12 27.06 7.36
N GLN A 741 17.01 27.44 6.73
CA GLN A 741 16.95 27.90 5.34
C GLN A 741 16.19 29.22 5.25
N ALA A 742 16.40 29.95 4.15
CA ALA A 742 15.64 31.17 3.90
C ALA A 742 14.13 30.84 3.71
N PRO A 743 13.22 31.70 4.17
CA PRO A 743 11.79 31.47 4.02
C PRO A 743 11.40 31.40 2.54
N VAL A 744 10.64 30.38 2.16
CA VAL A 744 10.27 30.13 0.77
C VAL A 744 8.89 30.72 0.50
N PRO A 745 8.76 31.66 -0.44
CA PRO A 745 7.46 32.22 -0.79
C PRO A 745 6.57 31.16 -1.44
N MET A 746 5.32 31.12 -1.00
CA MET A 746 4.26 30.26 -1.49
C MET A 746 3.23 31.15 -2.18
N PRO A 747 3.25 31.24 -3.52
CA PRO A 747 2.36 32.14 -4.24
C PRO A 747 0.91 31.71 -4.13
N ASP A 748 0.01 32.69 -4.20
CA ASP A 748 -1.44 32.49 -4.21
C ASP A 748 -2.01 31.71 -2.99
N VAL A 749 -1.21 31.65 -1.91
CA VAL A 749 -1.59 31.01 -0.66
C VAL A 749 -2.23 31.98 0.32
N ALA A 750 -3.44 31.67 0.78
CA ALA A 750 -4.10 32.24 1.95
C ALA A 750 -4.34 31.17 3.01
N VAL A 751 -3.47 31.12 4.03
CA VAL A 751 -3.65 30.16 5.13
C VAL A 751 -4.89 30.53 5.96
N PRO A 752 -5.82 29.60 6.22
CA PRO A 752 -7.03 29.87 6.99
C PRO A 752 -6.74 30.40 8.41
N GLN A 753 -7.62 31.27 8.91
CA GLN A 753 -7.46 31.90 10.24
C GLN A 753 -7.48 30.88 11.40
N ASP A 754 -8.08 29.71 11.21
CA ASP A 754 -8.03 28.61 12.19
C ASP A 754 -6.58 28.16 12.51
N PHE A 755 -5.65 28.44 11.58
CA PHE A 755 -4.23 28.15 11.73
C PHE A 755 -3.39 29.36 12.16
N ALA A 756 -4.00 30.52 12.41
CA ALA A 756 -3.28 31.68 12.92
C ALA A 756 -2.70 31.39 14.32
N ARG A 757 -1.46 31.84 14.57
CA ARG A 757 -0.73 31.65 15.84
C ARG A 757 -0.35 32.95 16.53
N GLY A 758 -0.47 34.07 15.82
CA GLY A 758 -0.23 35.39 16.37
C GLY A 758 0.31 36.34 15.31
N SER A 759 0.72 37.53 15.74
CA SER A 759 1.38 38.51 14.90
C SER A 759 2.38 39.34 15.69
N THR A 760 3.33 39.95 14.98
CA THR A 760 4.30 40.91 15.51
C THR A 760 4.57 42.00 14.47
N THR A 761 5.28 43.04 14.86
CA THR A 761 5.98 43.90 13.91
C THR A 761 7.40 43.39 13.70
N ALA A 762 7.87 43.44 12.45
CA ALA A 762 9.22 43.08 12.08
C ALA A 762 9.75 44.10 11.05
N PRO A 763 10.98 44.61 11.21
CA PRO A 763 11.55 45.61 10.30
C PRO A 763 11.96 45.04 8.95
N THR A 764 12.13 43.71 8.87
CA THR A 764 12.55 43.00 7.66
C THR A 764 11.86 41.64 7.57
N LEU A 765 11.81 41.09 6.35
CA LEU A 765 11.33 39.72 6.11
C LEU A 765 12.12 38.69 6.94
N ALA A 766 13.45 38.85 7.03
CA ALA A 766 14.30 37.96 7.82
C ALA A 766 14.00 38.04 9.33
N ALA A 767 13.69 39.24 9.84
CA ALA A 767 13.27 39.40 11.23
C ALA A 767 11.90 38.75 11.49
N CYS A 768 10.98 38.81 10.53
CA CYS A 768 9.68 38.13 10.60
C CYS A 768 9.85 36.60 10.61
N ALA A 769 10.71 36.05 9.74
CA ALA A 769 11.05 34.63 9.72
C ALA A 769 11.66 34.18 11.05
N ALA A 770 12.67 34.89 11.57
CA ALA A 770 13.31 34.58 12.85
C ALA A 770 12.34 34.67 14.04
N ALA A 771 11.31 35.52 13.95
CA ALA A 771 10.26 35.59 14.95
C ALA A 771 9.32 34.38 14.86
N CYS A 772 8.97 33.93 13.66
CA CYS A 772 8.20 32.70 13.43
C CYS A 772 8.97 31.46 13.90
N GLU A 773 10.27 31.33 13.60
CA GLU A 773 11.11 30.19 14.05
C GLU A 773 11.16 30.02 15.58
N LYS A 774 10.98 31.10 16.34
CA LYS A 774 10.92 31.06 17.81
C LYS A 774 9.57 30.58 18.34
N GLN A 775 8.52 30.62 17.52
CA GLN A 775 7.17 30.16 17.87
C GLN A 775 7.06 28.66 17.57
N VAL A 776 6.64 27.88 18.57
CA VAL A 776 6.50 26.43 18.35
C VAL A 776 5.39 26.16 17.34
N SER A 777 5.65 25.23 16.41
CA SER A 777 4.75 24.88 15.30
C SER A 777 4.46 26.02 14.31
N CYS A 778 5.22 27.12 14.31
CA CYS A 778 5.09 28.12 13.24
C CYS A 778 5.62 27.52 11.94
N ALA A 779 4.73 27.33 10.97
CA ALA A 779 5.04 26.70 9.69
C ALA A 779 5.13 27.72 8.55
N SER A 780 4.36 28.80 8.64
CA SER A 780 4.37 29.86 7.64
C SER A 780 4.01 31.21 8.25
N PHE A 781 4.28 32.28 7.50
CA PHE A 781 3.96 33.64 7.92
C PHE A 781 3.64 34.53 6.72
N THR A 782 2.91 35.61 6.93
CA THR A 782 2.75 36.68 5.95
C THR A 782 3.56 37.91 6.38
N TYR A 783 4.10 38.64 5.41
CA TYR A 783 4.88 39.85 5.64
C TYR A 783 4.48 40.97 4.68
N SER A 784 4.06 42.12 5.22
CA SER A 784 3.70 43.31 4.45
C SER A 784 4.06 44.59 5.19
N GLY A 785 4.89 45.43 4.58
CA GLY A 785 5.45 46.62 5.24
C GLY A 785 6.33 46.23 6.44
N THR A 786 5.74 46.30 7.64
CA THR A 786 6.33 45.80 8.89
C THR A 786 5.42 44.81 9.63
N ALA A 787 4.22 44.55 9.12
CA ALA A 787 3.28 43.59 9.72
C ALA A 787 3.72 42.16 9.42
N CYS A 788 3.77 41.33 10.44
CA CYS A 788 4.20 39.93 10.39
C CYS A 788 3.17 39.06 11.10
N SER A 789 2.46 38.18 10.38
CA SER A 789 1.44 37.28 10.97
C SER A 789 1.88 35.83 10.82
N PHE A 790 1.73 35.04 11.89
CA PHE A 790 2.22 33.66 12.00
C PHE A 790 1.09 32.65 11.83
N TYR A 791 1.40 31.53 11.18
CA TYR A 791 0.49 30.42 10.95
C TYR A 791 1.18 29.08 11.24
N GLY A 792 0.41 28.12 11.73
CA GLY A 792 0.91 26.81 12.10
C GLY A 792 -0.20 25.77 12.14
N PRO A 793 0.12 24.47 11.95
CA PRO A 793 -0.87 23.40 11.96
C PRO A 793 -1.49 23.23 13.36
N ALA A 794 -2.70 22.67 13.39
CA ALA A 794 -3.37 22.31 14.64
C ALA A 794 -2.73 21.04 15.24
N PRO A 795 -2.71 20.88 16.58
CA PRO A 795 -2.19 19.66 17.19
C PRO A 795 -3.06 18.46 16.86
N SER A 796 -2.44 17.28 16.73
CA SER A 796 -3.08 16.02 16.38
C SER A 796 -2.45 14.84 17.15
N ARG A 797 -2.94 13.63 16.89
CA ARG A 797 -2.49 12.38 17.53
C ARG A 797 -1.14 11.89 16.97
N ASP A 798 -0.55 10.92 17.65
CA ASP A 798 0.66 10.24 17.19
C ASP A 798 0.44 9.56 15.83
N GLY A 799 1.45 9.63 14.96
CA GLY A 799 1.37 9.10 13.59
C GLY A 799 0.73 10.06 12.57
N VAL A 800 0.33 11.26 12.98
CA VAL A 800 -0.17 12.32 12.07
C VAL A 800 0.88 13.39 11.87
N VAL A 801 1.08 13.81 10.62
CA VAL A 801 2.10 14.79 10.24
C VAL A 801 1.48 15.89 9.40
N ALA A 802 1.69 17.14 9.81
CA ALA A 802 1.37 18.31 9.01
C ALA A 802 2.63 18.76 8.29
N GLY A 803 2.64 18.66 6.97
CA GLY A 803 3.77 19.07 6.16
C GLY A 803 3.43 20.20 5.20
N TRP A 804 4.49 20.78 4.64
CA TRP A 804 4.40 21.74 3.55
C TRP A 804 5.63 21.65 2.66
N VAL A 805 5.41 22.01 1.39
CA VAL A 805 6.40 21.95 0.32
C VAL A 805 6.26 23.21 -0.54
N ALA A 806 7.40 23.73 -0.99
CA ALA A 806 7.43 24.81 -1.96
C ALA A 806 8.37 24.40 -3.08
N GLU A 807 7.82 24.01 -4.22
CA GLU A 807 8.62 23.73 -5.42
C GLU A 807 8.58 24.97 -6.32
N PRO A 808 9.65 25.79 -6.35
CA PRO A 808 9.62 27.06 -7.05
C PRO A 808 9.83 26.91 -8.57
N ILE A 809 10.19 25.73 -9.08
CA ILE A 809 10.49 25.51 -10.49
C ILE A 809 9.31 24.85 -11.20
N GLU A 810 8.95 25.42 -12.35
CA GLU A 810 8.07 24.79 -13.32
C GLU A 810 8.86 24.39 -14.58
N TRP A 811 8.78 23.11 -14.94
CA TRP A 811 9.36 22.58 -16.18
C TRP A 811 8.32 22.67 -17.30
N ASN A 812 8.62 23.49 -18.30
CA ASN A 812 7.76 23.74 -19.44
C ASN A 812 8.34 23.08 -20.69
N GLU A 813 7.54 22.26 -21.36
CA GLU A 813 7.94 21.55 -22.58
C GLU A 813 7.06 21.99 -23.74
N VAL A 814 7.71 22.43 -24.82
CA VAL A 814 7.09 22.82 -26.08
C VAL A 814 7.38 21.70 -27.10
N PRO A 815 6.38 20.91 -27.50
CA PRO A 815 6.57 19.77 -28.40
C PRO A 815 7.27 20.18 -29.69
N ASN A 816 8.19 19.35 -30.17
CA ASN A 816 9.03 19.57 -31.36
C ASN A 816 9.97 20.79 -31.31
N GLU A 817 9.96 21.59 -30.24
CA GLU A 817 10.69 22.85 -30.20
C GLU A 817 11.74 22.87 -29.08
N MET A 818 11.32 22.91 -27.82
CA MET A 818 12.20 23.27 -26.71
C MET A 818 11.68 22.86 -25.34
N GLN A 819 12.59 22.90 -24.36
CA GLN A 819 12.27 22.94 -22.96
C GLN A 819 12.73 24.28 -22.37
N TYR A 820 11.94 24.83 -21.45
CA TYR A 820 12.36 25.95 -20.62
C TYR A 820 11.82 25.77 -19.21
N LEU A 821 12.46 26.44 -18.27
CA LEU A 821 12.11 26.40 -16.86
C LEU A 821 11.81 27.80 -16.37
N THR A 822 10.92 27.90 -15.40
CA THR A 822 10.52 29.17 -14.81
C THR A 822 10.46 29.10 -13.31
N MET A 823 10.81 30.20 -12.68
CA MET A 823 10.57 30.47 -11.26
C MET A 823 9.71 31.72 -11.13
N ALA A 824 8.44 31.51 -10.79
CA ALA A 824 7.51 32.58 -10.55
C ALA A 824 7.87 33.34 -9.25
N ASN A 825 7.50 34.62 -9.22
CA ASN A 825 7.78 35.56 -8.14
C ASN A 825 9.27 35.65 -7.77
N ARG A 826 10.14 35.59 -8.79
CA ARG A 826 11.58 35.72 -8.67
C ARG A 826 12.12 36.74 -9.66
N LYS A 827 13.09 37.52 -9.19
CA LYS A 827 13.83 38.50 -9.99
C LYS A 827 15.30 38.43 -9.63
N MET A 828 16.14 38.54 -10.65
CA MET A 828 17.57 38.78 -10.46
C MET A 828 17.83 40.28 -10.60
N ASP A 829 18.77 40.80 -9.82
CA ASP A 829 19.39 42.07 -10.19
C ASP A 829 20.22 41.85 -11.46
N LEU A 830 19.92 42.66 -12.48
CA LEU A 830 20.52 42.57 -13.81
C LEU A 830 21.73 43.51 -13.95
N SER A 831 22.20 44.10 -12.86
CA SER A 831 23.45 44.86 -12.84
C SER A 831 24.63 43.97 -13.28
N GLY A 832 25.41 44.45 -14.25
CA GLY A 832 26.53 43.68 -14.82
C GLY A 832 26.15 42.63 -15.87
N TYR A 833 24.86 42.51 -16.24
CA TYR A 833 24.42 41.68 -17.37
C TYR A 833 24.24 42.53 -18.64
N SER A 834 24.48 41.93 -19.80
CA SER A 834 24.01 42.50 -21.06
C SER A 834 22.56 42.06 -21.28
N THR A 835 21.66 43.02 -21.48
CA THR A 835 20.22 42.78 -21.58
C THR A 835 19.62 43.35 -22.85
N THR A 836 18.70 42.62 -23.46
CA THR A 836 17.94 43.07 -24.65
C THR A 836 16.45 43.03 -24.36
N ALA A 837 15.74 44.12 -24.62
CA ALA A 837 14.28 44.12 -24.54
C ALA A 837 13.68 43.34 -25.71
N SER A 838 12.65 42.52 -25.43
CA SER A 838 11.88 41.78 -26.43
C SER A 838 10.44 42.28 -26.47
N SER A 839 9.81 42.21 -27.65
CA SER A 839 8.38 42.52 -27.83
C SER A 839 7.45 41.42 -27.30
N ALA A 840 8.01 40.32 -26.77
CA ALA A 840 7.23 39.23 -26.19
C ALA A 840 6.41 39.67 -24.96
N THR A 841 5.11 39.40 -25.01
CA THR A 841 4.13 39.77 -23.96
C THR A 841 3.68 38.60 -23.09
N THR A 842 4.20 37.40 -23.34
CA THR A 842 3.94 36.18 -22.54
C THR A 842 5.24 35.49 -22.17
N ILE A 843 5.22 34.68 -21.12
CA ILE A 843 6.38 33.90 -20.65
C ILE A 843 6.89 32.97 -21.76
N LEU A 844 6.00 32.21 -22.42
CA LEU A 844 6.37 31.33 -23.53
C LEU A 844 7.00 32.11 -24.70
N ALA A 845 6.43 33.25 -25.09
CA ALA A 845 7.01 34.08 -26.15
C ALA A 845 8.38 34.63 -25.74
N CYS A 846 8.57 34.96 -24.45
CA CYS A 846 9.83 35.42 -23.91
C CYS A 846 10.90 34.32 -23.94
N ALA A 847 10.53 33.09 -23.57
CA ALA A 847 11.39 31.91 -23.69
C ALA A 847 11.76 31.60 -25.16
N LYS A 848 10.80 31.69 -26.09
CA LYS A 848 11.07 31.54 -27.53
C LYS A 848 12.02 32.62 -28.06
N ALA A 849 11.86 33.88 -27.62
CA ALA A 849 12.78 34.96 -27.98
C ALA A 849 14.18 34.73 -27.41
N ALA A 850 14.31 34.21 -26.18
CA ALA A 850 15.59 33.83 -25.59
C ALA A 850 16.26 32.71 -26.42
N LEU A 851 15.52 31.66 -26.78
CA LEU A 851 16.02 30.58 -27.64
C LEU A 851 16.50 31.10 -29.00
N GLN A 852 15.71 31.95 -29.67
CA GLN A 852 16.07 32.56 -30.95
C GLN A 852 17.33 33.43 -30.85
N GLY A 853 17.46 34.17 -29.74
CA GLY A 853 18.65 34.96 -29.42
C GLY A 853 19.85 34.14 -28.95
N LYS A 854 19.72 32.81 -28.81
CA LYS A 854 20.72 31.91 -28.20
C LYS A 854 21.14 32.33 -26.79
N LEU A 855 20.18 32.87 -26.03
CA LEU A 855 20.37 33.31 -24.65
C LEU A 855 19.77 32.29 -23.70
N ALA A 856 20.52 31.94 -22.65
CA ALA A 856 20.09 30.95 -21.68
C ALA A 856 19.05 31.51 -20.69
N LEU A 857 19.06 32.81 -20.38
CA LEU A 857 18.23 33.41 -19.33
C LEU A 857 17.29 34.49 -19.90
N PHE A 858 16.13 34.63 -19.25
CA PHE A 858 15.20 35.73 -19.46
C PHE A 858 14.50 36.12 -18.15
N SER A 859 14.00 37.36 -18.11
CA SER A 859 13.16 37.88 -17.04
C SER A 859 11.86 38.41 -17.65
N PHE A 860 10.73 38.09 -17.03
CA PHE A 860 9.42 38.55 -17.47
C PHE A 860 8.69 39.26 -16.32
N ASP A 861 8.31 40.51 -16.53
CA ASP A 861 7.49 41.28 -15.57
C ASP A 861 6.02 41.17 -15.98
N GLY A 862 5.24 40.44 -15.18
CA GLY A 862 3.83 40.19 -15.42
C GLY A 862 2.93 41.43 -15.30
N SER A 863 3.36 42.46 -14.59
CA SER A 863 2.61 43.71 -14.40
C SER A 863 2.71 44.62 -15.62
N THR A 864 3.91 44.73 -16.20
CA THR A 864 4.19 45.55 -17.39
C THR A 864 4.16 44.75 -18.69
N LYS A 865 4.01 43.41 -18.60
CA LYS A 865 4.13 42.45 -19.71
C LYS A 865 5.47 42.58 -20.45
N LYS A 866 6.54 42.99 -19.74
CA LYS A 866 7.85 43.27 -20.33
C LYS A 866 8.75 42.05 -20.26
N CYS A 867 9.23 41.59 -21.42
CA CYS A 867 10.26 40.57 -21.55
C CYS A 867 11.66 41.19 -21.67
N THR A 868 12.60 40.74 -20.84
CA THR A 868 14.02 41.12 -20.88
C THR A 868 14.86 39.87 -21.08
N LEU A 869 15.58 39.79 -22.19
CA LEU A 869 16.52 38.70 -22.47
C LEU A 869 17.86 39.00 -21.81
N VAL A 870 18.50 37.98 -21.23
CA VAL A 870 19.68 38.16 -20.37
C VAL A 870 20.84 37.32 -20.90
N ALA A 871 21.94 37.98 -21.26
CA ALA A 871 23.19 37.33 -21.62
C ALA A 871 24.06 37.11 -20.37
N VAL A 872 24.50 35.86 -20.16
CA VAL A 872 25.40 35.50 -19.06
C VAL A 872 26.84 35.86 -19.43
N PRO A 873 27.55 36.65 -18.62
CA PRO A 873 28.96 36.97 -18.86
C PRO A 873 29.87 35.76 -18.76
N THR A 874 30.96 35.79 -19.53
CA THR A 874 31.98 34.74 -19.52
C THR A 874 33.01 34.97 -18.42
N LYS A 875 33.46 33.88 -17.79
CA LYS A 875 34.57 33.82 -16.85
C LYS A 875 35.25 32.46 -16.95
N ALA A 876 36.50 32.45 -17.37
CA ALA A 876 37.29 31.24 -17.56
C ALA A 876 37.37 30.38 -16.28
N SER A 877 37.45 29.06 -16.46
CA SER A 877 37.63 28.08 -15.36
C SER A 877 36.50 28.04 -14.33
N THR A 878 35.31 28.51 -14.73
CA THR A 878 34.09 28.47 -13.91
C THR A 878 33.05 27.59 -14.59
N THR A 879 32.44 26.66 -13.84
CA THR A 879 31.33 25.84 -14.34
C THR A 879 30.01 26.31 -13.72
N LEU A 880 29.17 26.98 -14.52
CA LEU A 880 27.81 27.38 -14.12
C LEU A 880 26.81 26.33 -14.59
N GLN A 881 25.95 25.88 -13.68
CA GLN A 881 24.92 24.87 -13.93
C GLN A 881 23.57 25.44 -13.51
N LEU A 882 22.70 25.78 -14.45
CA LEU A 882 21.32 26.13 -14.13
C LEU A 882 20.54 24.84 -13.86
N VAL A 883 19.58 24.91 -12.93
CA VAL A 883 18.78 23.76 -12.54
C VAL A 883 17.99 23.25 -13.74
N ASN A 884 18.03 21.93 -13.97
CA ASN A 884 17.08 21.26 -14.84
C ASN A 884 16.68 19.92 -14.22
N TYR A 885 17.26 18.81 -14.68
CA TYR A 885 17.13 17.52 -13.98
C TYR A 885 18.44 17.20 -13.26
N PRO A 886 18.40 16.46 -12.14
CA PRO A 886 19.60 16.16 -11.35
C PRO A 886 20.73 15.50 -12.13
N ALA A 887 20.39 14.72 -13.17
CA ALA A 887 21.35 14.08 -14.05
C ALA A 887 21.85 15.00 -15.19
N THR A 888 21.09 16.05 -15.56
CA THR A 888 21.31 16.84 -16.78
C THR A 888 21.00 18.33 -16.55
N PRO A 889 21.87 19.07 -15.84
CA PRO A 889 21.75 20.52 -15.70
C PRO A 889 21.90 21.25 -17.05
N VAL A 890 21.47 22.50 -17.11
CA VAL A 890 21.87 23.40 -18.20
C VAL A 890 23.29 23.88 -17.92
N LEU A 891 24.25 23.31 -18.63
CA LEU A 891 25.68 23.59 -18.46
C LEU A 891 26.08 24.82 -19.28
N LEU A 892 26.60 25.84 -18.60
CA LEU A 892 27.19 27.04 -19.20
C LEU A 892 28.67 27.06 -18.84
N ALA A 893 29.50 26.54 -19.75
CA ALA A 893 30.95 26.53 -19.59
C ALA A 893 31.52 27.95 -19.61
N ASP A 894 32.60 28.18 -18.84
CA ASP A 894 33.30 29.45 -18.73
C ASP A 894 32.35 30.64 -18.54
N SER A 895 31.34 30.44 -17.69
CA SER A 895 30.28 31.42 -17.42
C SER A 895 30.14 31.62 -15.92
N ARG A 896 29.78 32.84 -15.51
CA ARG A 896 29.47 33.20 -14.12
C ARG A 896 28.29 34.15 -14.09
N LEU A 897 27.49 34.06 -13.04
CA LEU A 897 26.49 35.06 -12.70
C LEU A 897 27.14 36.24 -11.94
N PRO A 898 27.06 37.48 -12.46
CA PRO A 898 27.37 38.71 -11.71
C PRO A 898 26.63 38.84 -10.38
N SER A 899 27.08 39.81 -9.58
CA SER A 899 26.40 40.27 -8.37
C SER A 899 24.92 40.55 -8.65
N GLY A 900 24.02 40.16 -7.73
CA GLY A 900 22.57 40.34 -7.91
C GLY A 900 21.69 39.14 -7.55
N THR A 901 22.33 38.03 -7.17
CA THR A 901 21.72 36.85 -6.53
C THR A 901 22.36 36.66 -5.16
N THR A 902 21.65 36.07 -4.21
CA THR A 902 22.26 35.68 -2.93
C THR A 902 23.14 34.46 -3.18
N VAL A 903 24.40 34.57 -2.77
CA VAL A 903 25.46 33.57 -2.97
C VAL A 903 25.61 32.78 -1.67
N VAL A 904 25.32 31.49 -1.70
CA VAL A 904 25.47 30.60 -0.55
C VAL A 904 26.63 29.65 -0.79
N ALA A 905 27.67 29.71 0.06
CA ALA A 905 28.78 28.78 0.00
C ALA A 905 28.34 27.39 0.52
N VAL A 906 28.67 26.33 -0.21
CA VAL A 906 28.30 24.96 0.15
C VAL A 906 29.55 24.19 0.56
N PRO A 907 29.71 23.87 1.85
CA PRO A 907 30.89 23.16 2.33
C PRO A 907 30.91 21.69 1.89
N SER A 908 32.09 21.08 1.90
CA SER A 908 32.29 19.63 1.72
C SER A 908 31.94 19.06 0.34
N VAL A 909 31.74 19.90 -0.68
CA VAL A 909 31.49 19.48 -2.05
C VAL A 909 32.78 19.56 -2.88
N THR A 910 33.18 18.45 -3.50
CA THR A 910 34.45 18.36 -4.25
C THR A 910 34.29 18.24 -5.76
N THR A 911 33.06 18.17 -6.28
CA THR A 911 32.79 18.09 -7.73
C THR A 911 31.67 19.04 -8.16
N ALA A 912 31.69 19.48 -9.42
CA ALA A 912 30.61 20.27 -10.00
C ALA A 912 29.27 19.51 -10.00
N ALA A 913 29.30 18.20 -10.24
CA ALA A 913 28.10 17.38 -10.22
C ALA A 913 27.48 17.29 -8.80
N ASP A 914 28.29 17.14 -7.76
CA ASP A 914 27.83 17.20 -6.37
C ASP A 914 27.32 18.60 -6.01
N CYS A 915 27.97 19.65 -6.52
CA CYS A 915 27.55 21.04 -6.31
C CYS A 915 26.15 21.30 -6.87
N HIS A 916 25.90 20.79 -8.07
CA HIS A 916 24.59 20.84 -8.69
C HIS A 916 23.55 19.99 -7.95
N ARG A 917 23.90 18.76 -7.56
CA ARG A 917 22.99 17.89 -6.78
C ARG A 917 22.58 18.50 -5.44
N ALA A 918 23.48 19.25 -4.80
CA ALA A 918 23.19 19.94 -3.56
C ALA A 918 22.22 21.13 -3.76
N CYS A 919 22.11 21.66 -4.99
CA CYS A 919 21.16 22.71 -5.32
C CYS A 919 19.76 22.11 -5.48
N VAL A 920 19.08 21.93 -4.34
CA VAL A 920 17.67 21.49 -4.26
C VAL A 920 16.78 22.73 -4.18
N PRO A 921 16.04 23.09 -5.25
CA PRO A 921 15.27 24.34 -5.32
C PRO A 921 14.23 24.47 -4.20
N SER A 922 13.57 23.37 -3.84
CA SER A 922 12.59 23.33 -2.74
C SER A 922 13.21 23.47 -1.34
N ALA A 923 14.53 23.35 -1.22
CA ALA A 923 15.25 23.60 0.03
C ALA A 923 15.85 25.02 0.06
N SER A 924 16.75 25.32 -0.88
CA SER A 924 17.54 26.55 -0.82
C SER A 924 16.97 27.69 -1.68
N GLY A 925 15.96 27.43 -2.50
CA GLY A 925 15.48 28.38 -3.51
C GLY A 925 16.50 28.63 -4.62
N CYS A 926 17.55 27.81 -4.72
CA CYS A 926 18.58 27.97 -5.74
C CYS A 926 18.01 27.67 -7.13
N PHE A 927 18.50 28.40 -8.12
CA PHE A 927 18.20 28.16 -9.53
C PHE A 927 19.45 27.80 -10.34
N ALA A 928 20.63 28.02 -9.75
CA ALA A 928 21.91 27.69 -10.34
C ALA A 928 22.96 27.37 -9.29
N SER A 929 23.94 26.57 -9.68
CA SER A 929 25.15 26.29 -8.92
C SER A 929 26.39 26.68 -9.74
N GLU A 930 27.39 27.23 -9.07
CA GLU A 930 28.69 27.55 -9.64
C GLU A 930 29.77 26.73 -8.91
N PHE A 931 30.61 26.03 -9.68
CA PHE A 931 31.76 25.31 -9.15
C PHE A 931 33.05 25.85 -9.76
N ALA A 932 33.93 26.37 -8.91
CA ALA A 932 35.23 26.94 -9.29
C ALA A 932 36.27 26.72 -8.19
N GLY A 933 37.46 26.19 -8.55
CA GLY A 933 38.56 26.00 -7.60
C GLY A 933 38.19 25.21 -6.34
N ASN A 934 37.46 24.08 -6.48
CA ASN A 934 36.89 23.28 -5.39
C ASN A 934 35.90 24.02 -4.46
N THR A 935 35.44 25.20 -4.86
CA THR A 935 34.41 25.94 -4.14
C THR A 935 33.08 25.74 -4.84
N CYS A 936 32.09 25.26 -4.10
CA CYS A 936 30.70 25.18 -4.56
C CYS A 936 29.90 26.39 -4.04
N THR A 937 29.15 27.01 -4.93
CA THR A 937 28.32 28.17 -4.66
C THR A 937 26.92 27.96 -5.23
N HIS A 938 25.87 28.28 -4.47
CA HIS A 938 24.49 28.32 -4.97
C HIS A 938 24.04 29.75 -5.18
N HIS A 939 23.28 29.98 -6.26
CA HIS A 939 22.67 31.26 -6.60
C HIS A 939 21.17 31.21 -6.32
N VAL A 940 20.71 32.12 -5.48
CA VAL A 940 19.30 32.26 -5.08
C VAL A 940 18.78 33.62 -5.57
N PRO A 941 17.71 33.66 -6.39
CA PRO A 941 17.17 34.93 -6.87
C PRO A 941 16.33 35.61 -5.79
N ALA A 942 16.23 36.94 -5.85
CA ALA A 942 15.40 37.69 -4.92
C ALA A 942 13.91 37.44 -5.18
N PHE A 943 13.10 37.50 -4.13
CA PHE A 943 11.64 37.50 -4.28
C PHE A 943 11.17 38.80 -4.91
N ALA A 944 10.27 38.69 -5.89
CA ALA A 944 9.60 39.82 -6.50
C ALA A 944 8.24 39.40 -7.05
N LYS A 945 7.15 39.74 -6.33
CA LYS A 945 5.78 39.39 -6.74
C LYS A 945 5.52 39.83 -8.20
N GLY A 946 4.90 38.96 -8.99
CA GLY A 946 4.56 39.20 -10.39
C GLY A 946 5.73 39.14 -11.40
N ASN A 947 6.97 38.93 -10.95
CA ASN A 947 8.13 38.73 -11.84
C ASN A 947 8.42 37.24 -12.01
N THR A 948 8.86 36.84 -13.19
CA THR A 948 9.27 35.46 -13.48
C THR A 948 10.69 35.46 -14.01
N LEU A 949 11.58 34.73 -13.33
CA LEU A 949 12.86 34.34 -13.87
C LEU A 949 12.67 33.08 -14.71
N GLY A 950 13.26 33.00 -15.90
CA GLY A 950 13.24 31.77 -16.67
C GLY A 950 14.53 31.52 -17.41
N TRP A 951 14.73 30.26 -17.79
CA TRP A 951 15.86 29.84 -18.58
C TRP A 951 15.50 28.75 -19.57
N VAL A 952 16.17 28.77 -20.72
CA VAL A 952 15.97 27.80 -21.79
C VAL A 952 16.93 26.64 -21.58
N ALA A 953 16.41 25.42 -21.62
CA ALA A 953 17.23 24.21 -21.62
C ALA A 953 17.59 23.86 -23.07
N PRO A 954 18.85 24.01 -23.49
CA PRO A 954 19.26 23.63 -24.83
C PRO A 954 19.13 22.12 -25.02
N VAL A 955 18.79 21.69 -26.24
CA VAL A 955 18.74 20.27 -26.60
C VAL A 955 20.18 19.75 -26.72
N MET A 956 20.74 19.30 -25.59
CA MET A 956 22.09 18.71 -25.53
C MET A 956 22.08 17.19 -25.61
N LEU A 957 20.95 16.57 -25.26
CA LEU A 957 20.79 15.12 -25.22
C LEU A 957 20.21 14.61 -26.55
N PRO A 958 20.53 13.37 -26.96
CA PRO A 958 19.89 12.74 -28.10
C PRO A 958 18.37 12.72 -27.93
N THR A 959 17.64 12.93 -29.03
CA THR A 959 16.16 12.90 -29.06
C THR A 959 15.60 11.52 -29.42
N ALA A 960 16.46 10.59 -29.84
CA ALA A 960 16.14 9.21 -30.20
C ALA A 960 17.38 8.32 -30.16
N VAL A 961 17.19 7.00 -30.16
CA VAL A 961 18.28 6.01 -30.32
C VAL A 961 18.70 5.96 -31.79
N LYS A 962 19.92 6.41 -32.11
CA LYS A 962 20.42 6.45 -33.50
C LYS A 962 20.79 5.07 -34.06
N ALA A 963 21.40 4.22 -33.25
CA ALA A 963 21.86 2.88 -33.63
C ALA A 963 21.49 1.88 -32.51
N PRO A 964 20.23 1.41 -32.49
CA PRO A 964 19.76 0.52 -31.43
C PRO A 964 20.43 -0.85 -31.51
N SER A 965 20.97 -1.33 -30.39
CA SER A 965 21.43 -2.72 -30.25
C SER A 965 20.32 -3.65 -29.80
N ALA A 966 19.23 -3.09 -29.26
CA ALA A 966 18.04 -3.82 -28.84
C ALA A 966 16.76 -3.02 -29.12
N VAL A 967 15.65 -3.72 -29.29
CA VAL A 967 14.30 -3.12 -29.36
C VAL A 967 13.34 -3.87 -28.45
N HIS A 968 12.66 -3.15 -27.56
CA HIS A 968 11.66 -3.68 -26.66
C HIS A 968 10.29 -3.10 -27.02
N PHE A 969 9.41 -3.95 -27.54
CA PHE A 969 8.03 -3.64 -27.86
C PHE A 969 7.13 -3.81 -26.64
N TYR A 970 6.15 -2.93 -26.51
CA TYR A 970 5.04 -3.01 -25.56
C TYR A 970 3.76 -2.82 -26.37
N VAL A 971 3.11 -3.93 -26.71
CA VAL A 971 1.89 -3.92 -27.53
C VAL A 971 0.71 -4.16 -26.62
N ASN A 972 -0.09 -3.13 -26.39
CA ASN A 972 -1.09 -3.11 -25.34
C ASN A 972 -2.47 -2.72 -25.85
N ALA A 973 -3.49 -3.17 -25.12
CA ALA A 973 -4.84 -2.68 -25.33
C ALA A 973 -4.92 -1.19 -25.00
N HIS A 974 -4.43 -0.79 -23.84
CA HIS A 974 -4.54 0.56 -23.30
C HIS A 974 -3.19 1.22 -23.00
N GLN A 975 -3.27 2.53 -22.78
CA GLN A 975 -2.13 3.42 -22.63
C GLN A 975 -1.30 3.17 -21.36
N ASP A 976 -1.91 2.64 -20.30
CA ASP A 976 -1.33 2.51 -18.95
C ASP A 976 -0.93 1.06 -18.58
N ASP A 977 -1.25 0.07 -19.42
CA ASP A 977 -1.08 -1.35 -19.09
C ASP A 977 0.40 -1.73 -18.85
N HIS A 978 1.33 -1.14 -19.61
CA HIS A 978 2.76 -1.44 -19.48
C HIS A 978 3.39 -0.79 -18.26
N GLU A 979 2.90 0.39 -17.86
CA GLU A 979 3.28 1.05 -16.63
C GLU A 979 2.82 0.25 -15.41
N LEU A 980 1.67 -0.44 -15.48
CA LEU A 980 1.14 -1.31 -14.43
C LEU A 980 1.85 -2.67 -14.38
N PHE A 981 1.75 -3.44 -15.45
CA PHE A 981 2.01 -4.88 -15.42
C PHE A 981 3.38 -5.30 -15.95
N MET A 982 4.14 -4.35 -16.52
CA MET A 982 5.43 -4.61 -17.19
C MET A 982 6.53 -3.64 -16.74
N SER A 983 6.33 -3.02 -15.59
CA SER A 983 7.07 -1.82 -15.16
C SER A 983 8.56 -2.03 -14.92
N ALA A 984 9.01 -3.19 -14.43
CA ALA A 984 10.44 -3.40 -14.21
C ALA A 984 11.20 -3.56 -15.53
N ASN A 985 10.63 -4.27 -16.50
CA ASN A 985 11.22 -4.31 -17.84
C ASN A 985 11.25 -2.92 -18.47
N LEU A 986 10.21 -2.12 -18.24
CA LEU A 986 10.15 -0.74 -18.71
C LEU A 986 11.26 0.10 -18.09
N TYR A 987 11.46 -0.01 -16.77
CA TYR A 987 12.56 0.62 -16.04
C TYR A 987 13.92 0.27 -16.65
N ASP A 988 14.21 -1.02 -16.85
CA ASP A 988 15.48 -1.48 -17.42
C ASP A 988 15.67 -1.00 -18.86
N SER A 989 14.59 -0.92 -19.63
CA SER A 989 14.62 -0.43 -21.01
C SER A 989 14.97 1.06 -21.07
N PHE A 990 14.37 1.88 -20.20
CA PHE A 990 14.66 3.31 -20.13
C PHE A 990 16.06 3.61 -19.56
N ALA A 991 16.60 2.71 -18.74
CA ALA A 991 17.96 2.82 -18.21
C ALA A 991 19.06 2.55 -19.26
N SER A 992 18.70 2.09 -20.47
CA SER A 992 19.64 1.73 -21.53
C SER A 992 19.83 2.84 -22.57
N GLN A 993 21.10 3.12 -22.92
CA GLN A 993 21.48 4.07 -23.98
C GLN A 993 21.35 3.50 -25.41
N SER A 994 21.08 2.20 -25.56
CA SER A 994 21.05 1.54 -26.86
C SER A 994 19.81 0.69 -27.10
N THR A 995 18.88 0.67 -26.14
CA THR A 995 17.57 0.01 -26.28
C THR A 995 16.55 1.01 -26.79
N LYS A 996 15.96 0.72 -27.95
CA LYS A 996 14.76 1.43 -28.43
C LYS A 996 13.51 0.82 -27.81
N ILE A 997 12.65 1.65 -27.26
CA ILE A 997 11.35 1.24 -26.70
C ILE A 997 10.27 1.61 -27.71
N VAL A 998 9.36 0.68 -28.00
CA VAL A 998 8.26 0.91 -28.93
C VAL A 998 6.95 0.50 -28.27
N MET A 999 6.12 1.46 -27.89
CA MET A 999 4.77 1.24 -27.41
C MET A 999 3.77 1.33 -28.56
N ILE A 1000 2.91 0.32 -28.70
CA ILE A 1000 1.83 0.27 -29.69
C ILE A 1000 0.53 0.09 -28.92
N TYR A 1001 -0.35 1.10 -28.99
CA TYR A 1001 -1.65 1.08 -28.31
C TYR A 1001 -2.73 0.75 -29.33
N LEU A 1002 -3.39 -0.39 -29.16
CA LEU A 1002 -4.40 -0.87 -30.10
C LEU A 1002 -5.68 -0.04 -30.02
N SER A 1003 -6.12 0.28 -28.80
CA SER A 1003 -7.30 1.11 -28.56
C SER A 1003 -6.95 2.55 -28.16
N ALA A 1004 -7.95 3.42 -28.24
CA ALA A 1004 -7.92 4.76 -27.66
C ALA A 1004 -8.02 4.70 -26.12
N GLY A 1005 -8.40 3.57 -25.53
CA GLY A 1005 -8.58 3.48 -24.10
C GLY A 1005 -9.71 4.39 -23.60
N ASP A 1006 -10.71 4.63 -24.45
CA ASP A 1006 -11.73 5.65 -24.28
C ASP A 1006 -12.84 5.23 -23.31
N ALA A 1007 -12.94 3.96 -22.92
CA ALA A 1007 -14.01 3.44 -22.07
C ALA A 1007 -15.43 3.93 -22.52
N GLY A 1008 -15.63 4.07 -23.83
CA GLY A 1008 -16.86 4.59 -24.45
C GLY A 1008 -17.07 6.11 -24.36
N ASN A 1009 -16.09 6.87 -23.88
CA ASN A 1009 -16.20 8.32 -23.73
C ASN A 1009 -15.74 9.07 -25.00
N THR A 1010 -16.43 10.18 -25.30
CA THR A 1010 -16.13 11.05 -26.44
C THR A 1010 -15.69 12.45 -26.03
N ASN A 1011 -15.45 12.67 -24.74
CA ASN A 1011 -15.32 13.99 -24.11
C ASN A 1011 -13.88 14.34 -23.67
N GLY A 1012 -12.87 13.92 -24.43
CA GLY A 1012 -11.47 14.26 -24.12
C GLY A 1012 -10.71 13.20 -23.31
N TRP A 1013 -11.38 12.12 -22.87
CA TRP A 1013 -10.79 11.10 -22.00
C TRP A 1013 -9.60 10.37 -22.63
N TYR A 1014 -9.72 9.93 -23.90
CA TYR A 1014 -8.61 9.23 -24.55
C TYR A 1014 -7.38 10.13 -24.69
N GLN A 1015 -7.56 11.42 -24.97
CA GLN A 1015 -6.47 12.39 -25.05
C GLN A 1015 -5.79 12.57 -23.68
N ALA A 1016 -6.56 12.55 -22.59
CA ALA A 1016 -6.00 12.59 -21.24
C ALA A 1016 -5.14 11.36 -20.93
N ARG A 1017 -5.57 10.16 -21.34
CA ARG A 1017 -4.77 8.93 -21.20
C ARG A 1017 -3.49 8.94 -22.04
N GLU A 1018 -3.55 9.44 -23.28
CA GLU A 1018 -2.36 9.65 -24.11
C GLU A 1018 -1.38 10.62 -23.43
N SER A 1019 -1.87 11.74 -22.89
CA SER A 1019 -1.06 12.66 -22.08
C SER A 1019 -0.46 11.99 -20.86
N GLY A 1020 -1.21 11.09 -20.21
CA GLY A 1020 -0.78 10.28 -19.08
C GLY A 1020 0.42 9.39 -19.37
N THR A 1021 0.33 8.51 -20.37
CA THR A 1021 1.42 7.60 -20.74
C THR A 1021 2.66 8.36 -21.24
N LEU A 1022 2.47 9.47 -21.97
CA LEU A 1022 3.57 10.32 -22.39
C LEU A 1022 4.28 10.98 -21.18
N ALA A 1023 3.53 11.44 -20.18
CA ALA A 1023 4.09 11.99 -18.94
C ALA A 1023 4.85 10.92 -18.13
N SER A 1024 4.37 9.67 -18.14
CA SER A 1024 5.08 8.52 -17.55
C SER A 1024 6.43 8.28 -18.23
N ALA A 1025 6.45 8.15 -19.57
CA ALA A 1025 7.69 7.99 -20.34
C ALA A 1025 8.67 9.15 -20.11
N GLN A 1026 8.16 10.39 -20.06
CA GLN A 1026 8.95 11.56 -19.72
C GLN A 1026 9.57 11.47 -18.33
N SER A 1027 8.85 10.94 -17.33
CA SER A 1027 9.38 10.76 -15.97
C SER A 1027 10.62 9.85 -15.96
N PHE A 1028 10.60 8.74 -16.72
CA PHE A 1028 11.78 7.88 -16.88
C PHE A 1028 12.93 8.58 -17.60
N VAL A 1029 12.65 9.25 -18.72
CA VAL A 1029 13.68 9.97 -19.48
C VAL A 1029 14.37 11.03 -18.62
N LYS A 1030 13.59 11.80 -17.85
CA LYS A 1030 14.08 12.80 -16.89
C LYS A 1030 14.92 12.18 -15.78
N ARG A 1031 14.47 11.03 -15.25
CA ARG A 1031 15.18 10.29 -14.20
C ARG A 1031 16.56 9.83 -14.66
N PHE A 1032 16.68 9.22 -15.82
CA PHE A 1032 17.97 8.67 -16.25
C PHE A 1032 18.87 9.70 -16.94
N GLY A 1033 18.30 10.77 -17.52
CA GLY A 1033 19.08 11.84 -18.13
C GLY A 1033 19.87 11.41 -19.37
N LEU A 1034 19.48 10.31 -20.02
CA LEU A 1034 20.17 9.77 -21.19
C LEU A 1034 19.69 10.41 -22.50
N TYR A 1035 18.47 10.94 -22.50
CA TYR A 1035 17.80 11.49 -23.68
C TYR A 1035 17.05 12.78 -23.34
N SER A 1036 16.72 13.55 -24.38
CA SER A 1036 15.89 14.74 -24.24
C SER A 1036 14.45 14.36 -23.86
N PRO A 1037 13.83 15.01 -22.87
CA PRO A 1037 12.42 14.80 -22.52
C PRO A 1037 11.46 15.56 -23.44
N VAL A 1038 11.96 16.45 -24.31
CA VAL A 1038 11.15 17.19 -25.29
C VAL A 1038 10.58 16.20 -26.29
N ARG A 1039 9.26 16.05 -26.28
CA ARG A 1039 8.56 15.13 -27.18
C ARG A 1039 8.57 15.65 -28.63
N SER A 1040 8.68 14.72 -29.57
CA SER A 1040 8.45 14.98 -30.99
C SER A 1040 7.22 14.23 -31.49
N THR A 1041 6.38 14.89 -32.28
CA THR A 1041 5.15 14.31 -32.84
C THR A 1041 5.22 14.31 -34.36
N SER A 1042 4.93 13.16 -34.96
CA SER A 1042 4.86 12.93 -36.39
C SER A 1042 3.78 11.91 -36.72
N THR A 1043 3.68 11.48 -37.97
CA THR A 1043 2.79 10.39 -38.40
C THR A 1043 3.58 9.31 -39.12
N ALA A 1044 3.13 8.07 -38.99
CA ALA A 1044 3.62 6.94 -39.78
C ALA A 1044 2.47 6.39 -40.64
N THR A 1045 2.73 6.14 -41.92
CA THR A 1045 1.75 5.52 -42.82
C THR A 1045 2.08 4.05 -42.99
N VAL A 1046 1.17 3.17 -42.56
CA VAL A 1046 1.35 1.71 -42.57
C VAL A 1046 0.11 1.07 -43.16
N LEU A 1047 0.28 0.36 -44.28
CA LEU A 1047 -0.81 -0.37 -44.97
C LEU A 1047 -2.09 0.45 -45.20
N GLY A 1048 -1.93 1.74 -45.55
CA GLY A 1048 -3.07 2.65 -45.81
C GLY A 1048 -3.62 3.37 -44.57
N HIS A 1049 -3.03 3.14 -43.39
CA HIS A 1049 -3.41 3.81 -42.15
C HIS A 1049 -2.37 4.85 -41.73
N THR A 1050 -2.81 6.05 -41.37
CA THR A 1050 -2.01 7.15 -40.86
C THR A 1050 -2.05 7.16 -39.33
N ILE A 1051 -0.96 6.72 -38.70
CA ILE A 1051 -0.87 6.50 -37.26
C ILE A 1051 -0.09 7.65 -36.62
N THR A 1052 -0.60 8.19 -35.53
CA THR A 1052 0.12 9.21 -34.75
C THR A 1052 1.33 8.57 -34.06
N LYS A 1053 2.51 9.12 -34.32
CA LYS A 1053 3.79 8.70 -33.73
C LYS A 1053 4.33 9.78 -32.81
N VAL A 1054 4.58 9.46 -31.55
CA VAL A 1054 5.20 10.38 -30.60
C VAL A 1054 6.49 9.77 -30.06
N THR A 1055 7.60 10.50 -30.15
CA THR A 1055 8.90 10.06 -29.62
C THR A 1055 9.27 10.87 -28.39
N VAL A 1056 9.62 10.19 -27.31
CA VAL A 1056 10.12 10.76 -26.05
C VAL A 1056 11.42 10.04 -25.69
N GLY A 1057 12.56 10.66 -26.01
CA GLY A 1057 13.87 10.05 -25.81
C GLY A 1057 14.01 8.70 -26.54
N ASN A 1058 14.28 7.61 -25.82
CA ASN A 1058 14.35 6.28 -26.40
C ASN A 1058 13.00 5.56 -26.57
N ALA A 1059 11.88 6.18 -26.18
CA ALA A 1059 10.54 5.63 -26.35
C ALA A 1059 9.79 6.21 -27.54
N VAL A 1060 9.17 5.31 -28.32
CA VAL A 1060 8.34 5.62 -29.48
C VAL A 1060 6.94 5.10 -29.20
N HIS A 1061 5.95 5.97 -29.27
CA HIS A 1061 4.54 5.69 -29.02
C HIS A 1061 3.75 5.73 -30.34
N TYR A 1062 3.02 4.66 -30.64
CA TYR A 1062 2.10 4.56 -31.77
C TYR A 1062 0.66 4.46 -31.27
N PHE A 1063 -0.17 5.44 -31.60
CA PHE A 1063 -1.57 5.51 -31.19
C PHE A 1063 -2.48 5.12 -32.35
N LEU A 1064 -3.02 3.88 -32.34
CA LEU A 1064 -3.93 3.41 -33.39
C LEU A 1064 -5.37 3.89 -33.20
N ARG A 1065 -5.75 4.28 -31.97
CA ARG A 1065 -6.99 5.00 -31.64
C ARG A 1065 -8.29 4.35 -32.09
N LEU A 1066 -8.36 3.02 -32.20
CA LEU A 1066 -9.66 2.34 -32.27
C LEU A 1066 -10.40 2.56 -30.95
N SER A 1067 -11.68 2.95 -30.95
CA SER A 1067 -12.41 2.93 -29.68
C SER A 1067 -12.45 1.50 -29.12
N GLU A 1068 -12.52 1.36 -27.81
CA GLU A 1068 -12.62 0.04 -27.15
C GLU A 1068 -13.80 -0.77 -27.68
N ASP A 1069 -14.93 -0.10 -27.90
CA ASP A 1069 -16.13 -0.65 -28.52
C ASP A 1069 -15.89 -1.09 -29.98
N ALA A 1070 -15.19 -0.27 -30.76
CA ALA A 1070 -14.87 -0.59 -32.15
C ALA A 1070 -13.86 -1.74 -32.25
N MET A 1071 -12.89 -1.81 -31.35
CA MET A 1071 -11.94 -2.92 -31.24
C MET A 1071 -12.67 -4.22 -30.86
N THR A 1072 -13.58 -4.18 -29.88
CA THR A 1072 -14.36 -5.35 -29.44
C THR A 1072 -15.25 -5.92 -30.56
N ARG A 1073 -15.84 -5.07 -31.40
CA ARG A 1073 -16.69 -5.50 -32.53
C ARG A 1073 -15.91 -5.82 -33.82
N LEU A 1074 -14.61 -5.54 -33.88
CA LEU A 1074 -13.79 -5.76 -35.07
C LEU A 1074 -13.81 -7.20 -35.62
N PRO A 1075 -13.98 -8.27 -34.83
CA PRO A 1075 -14.16 -9.62 -35.35
C PRO A 1075 -15.37 -9.79 -36.29
N SER A 1076 -16.43 -9.00 -36.10
CA SER A 1076 -17.68 -9.10 -36.87
C SER A 1076 -17.98 -7.88 -37.73
N THR A 1077 -17.35 -6.73 -37.47
CA THR A 1077 -17.71 -5.47 -38.11
C THR A 1077 -16.47 -4.61 -38.36
N PRO A 1078 -16.24 -4.14 -39.61
CA PRO A 1078 -15.15 -3.22 -39.90
C PRO A 1078 -15.19 -1.97 -39.02
N ALA A 1079 -14.05 -1.55 -38.48
CA ALA A 1079 -13.92 -0.43 -37.57
C ALA A 1079 -12.86 0.58 -38.02
N ALA A 1080 -12.97 1.84 -37.61
CA ALA A 1080 -12.00 2.88 -37.94
C ALA A 1080 -11.47 3.55 -36.65
N PRO A 1081 -10.25 4.10 -36.66
CA PRO A 1081 -9.78 4.98 -35.60
C PRO A 1081 -10.70 6.18 -35.39
N ILE A 1082 -10.82 6.64 -34.15
CA ILE A 1082 -11.68 7.77 -33.77
C ILE A 1082 -11.26 9.06 -34.51
N ASP A 1083 -9.96 9.26 -34.70
CA ASP A 1083 -9.39 10.43 -35.39
C ASP A 1083 -9.24 10.25 -36.90
N ARG A 1084 -9.52 9.04 -37.43
CA ARG A 1084 -9.40 8.68 -38.86
C ARG A 1084 -10.61 7.84 -39.31
N PRO A 1085 -11.84 8.39 -39.31
CA PRO A 1085 -13.07 7.62 -39.53
C PRO A 1085 -13.17 6.96 -40.92
N THR A 1086 -12.34 7.39 -41.88
CA THR A 1086 -12.29 6.83 -43.25
C THR A 1086 -11.29 5.66 -43.40
N GLU A 1087 -10.35 5.51 -42.47
CA GLU A 1087 -9.27 4.52 -42.56
C GLU A 1087 -9.67 3.22 -41.83
N ARG A 1088 -10.59 2.46 -42.43
CA ARG A 1088 -11.21 1.29 -41.78
C ARG A 1088 -10.30 0.05 -41.80
N TYR A 1089 -10.15 -0.58 -40.66
CA TYR A 1089 -9.71 -1.98 -40.54
C TYR A 1089 -10.88 -2.89 -40.91
N ALA A 1090 -10.68 -3.74 -41.92
CA ALA A 1090 -11.72 -4.65 -42.39
C ALA A 1090 -12.08 -5.73 -41.35
N ASN A 1091 -11.10 -6.20 -40.58
CA ASN A 1091 -11.21 -7.26 -39.58
C ASN A 1091 -9.95 -7.28 -38.68
N VAL A 1092 -9.89 -8.20 -37.72
CA VAL A 1092 -8.75 -8.35 -36.80
C VAL A 1092 -7.44 -8.66 -37.54
N ALA A 1093 -7.47 -9.40 -38.65
CA ALA A 1093 -6.28 -9.71 -39.43
C ALA A 1093 -5.67 -8.44 -40.08
N ALA A 1094 -6.50 -7.49 -40.52
CA ALA A 1094 -6.02 -6.20 -41.03
C ALA A 1094 -5.33 -5.37 -39.93
N LEU A 1095 -5.89 -5.35 -38.71
CA LEU A 1095 -5.27 -4.71 -37.55
C LEU A 1095 -3.94 -5.39 -37.18
N GLN A 1096 -3.93 -6.72 -37.12
CA GLN A 1096 -2.72 -7.51 -36.86
C GLN A 1096 -1.62 -7.24 -37.90
N ALA A 1097 -1.98 -7.12 -39.19
CA ALA A 1097 -1.02 -6.82 -40.24
C ALA A 1097 -0.33 -5.46 -40.04
N VAL A 1098 -1.06 -4.44 -39.58
CA VAL A 1098 -0.50 -3.12 -39.24
C VAL A 1098 0.45 -3.23 -38.05
N VAL A 1099 0.04 -3.91 -36.97
CA VAL A 1099 0.86 -4.09 -35.76
C VAL A 1099 2.15 -4.85 -36.09
N VAL A 1100 2.06 -5.95 -36.84
CA VAL A 1100 3.22 -6.73 -37.30
C VAL A 1100 4.13 -5.89 -38.20
N SER A 1101 3.57 -5.09 -39.11
CA SER A 1101 4.37 -4.21 -39.96
C SER A 1101 5.17 -3.17 -39.15
N LEU A 1102 4.53 -2.54 -38.15
CA LEU A 1102 5.22 -1.64 -37.22
C LEU A 1102 6.36 -2.35 -36.47
N MET A 1103 6.12 -3.55 -35.95
CA MET A 1103 7.16 -4.32 -35.27
C MET A 1103 8.34 -4.66 -36.20
N LYS A 1104 8.06 -5.05 -37.45
CA LYS A 1104 9.12 -5.34 -38.44
C LYS A 1104 9.94 -4.11 -38.79
N ASP A 1105 9.29 -2.98 -39.02
CA ASP A 1105 9.98 -1.74 -39.38
C ASP A 1105 10.85 -1.24 -38.24
N GLU A 1106 10.37 -1.34 -37.00
CA GLU A 1106 11.13 -0.91 -35.84
C GLU A 1106 12.20 -1.93 -35.39
N ALA A 1107 12.10 -3.22 -35.76
CA ALA A 1107 13.08 -4.26 -35.41
C ALA A 1107 14.15 -4.52 -36.47
N ARG A 1108 14.02 -3.95 -37.67
CA ARG A 1108 14.87 -4.23 -38.82
C ARG A 1108 16.37 -4.08 -38.51
N GLY A 1109 17.13 -5.16 -38.65
CA GLY A 1109 18.58 -5.22 -38.44
C GLY A 1109 19.03 -5.34 -36.98
N ILE A 1110 18.13 -5.61 -36.03
CA ILE A 1110 18.39 -5.67 -34.59
C ILE A 1110 18.42 -7.12 -34.09
N GLY A 1111 19.55 -7.50 -33.49
CA GLY A 1111 19.80 -8.85 -32.95
C GLY A 1111 19.09 -9.20 -31.64
N ASN A 1112 18.63 -8.20 -30.89
CA ASN A 1112 17.94 -8.36 -29.62
C ASN A 1112 16.57 -7.67 -29.68
N ALA A 1113 15.55 -8.41 -30.08
CA ALA A 1113 14.18 -7.91 -30.17
C ALA A 1113 13.28 -8.68 -29.19
N VAL A 1114 12.56 -7.93 -28.36
CA VAL A 1114 11.63 -8.47 -27.35
C VAL A 1114 10.28 -7.80 -27.50
N VAL A 1115 9.18 -8.53 -27.49
CA VAL A 1115 7.82 -7.99 -27.37
C VAL A 1115 7.21 -8.40 -26.04
N ASN A 1116 6.64 -7.43 -25.34
CA ASN A 1116 5.90 -7.60 -24.10
C ASN A 1116 4.42 -7.26 -24.38
N SER A 1117 3.51 -8.15 -23.98
CA SER A 1117 2.06 -7.98 -24.20
C SER A 1117 1.25 -8.72 -23.12
N GLN A 1118 -0.07 -8.63 -23.17
CA GLN A 1118 -0.99 -9.21 -22.19
C GLN A 1118 -1.12 -10.74 -22.35
N GLN A 1119 -1.23 -11.47 -21.25
CA GLN A 1119 -1.70 -12.85 -21.26
C GLN A 1119 -3.13 -12.91 -21.80
N PHE A 1120 -3.40 -13.87 -22.67
CA PHE A 1120 -4.65 -13.98 -23.43
C PHE A 1120 -5.41 -15.29 -23.20
N LYS A 1121 -4.78 -16.31 -22.60
CA LYS A 1121 -5.44 -17.62 -22.35
C LYS A 1121 -6.43 -17.56 -21.19
N GLU A 1122 -6.06 -16.86 -20.12
CA GLU A 1122 -6.91 -16.60 -18.97
C GLU A 1122 -7.28 -15.13 -19.00
N VAL A 1123 -8.49 -14.85 -19.48
CA VAL A 1123 -8.93 -13.50 -19.84
C VAL A 1123 -9.35 -12.72 -18.60
N ASP A 1124 -8.75 -11.54 -18.36
CA ASP A 1124 -9.31 -10.55 -17.45
C ASP A 1124 -10.44 -9.78 -18.15
N HIS A 1125 -10.18 -9.23 -19.33
CA HIS A 1125 -11.20 -8.73 -20.23
C HIS A 1125 -10.77 -8.83 -21.70
N VAL A 1126 -11.75 -8.69 -22.60
CA VAL A 1126 -11.61 -9.02 -24.03
C VAL A 1126 -10.48 -8.25 -24.73
N LEU A 1127 -10.30 -6.96 -24.42
CA LEU A 1127 -9.29 -6.14 -25.09
C LEU A 1127 -7.85 -6.59 -24.79
N HIS A 1128 -7.56 -6.97 -23.54
CA HIS A 1128 -6.26 -7.55 -23.16
C HIS A 1128 -6.02 -8.87 -23.89
N ALA A 1129 -7.01 -9.76 -23.89
CA ALA A 1129 -6.91 -11.03 -24.62
C ALA A 1129 -6.70 -10.82 -26.12
N MET A 1130 -7.42 -9.88 -26.74
CA MET A 1130 -7.23 -9.51 -28.14
C MET A 1130 -5.81 -8.98 -28.41
N ALA A 1131 -5.27 -8.11 -27.55
CA ALA A 1131 -3.92 -7.56 -27.71
C ALA A 1131 -2.85 -8.66 -27.67
N GLY A 1132 -2.89 -9.53 -26.66
CA GLY A 1132 -1.99 -10.66 -26.53
C GLY A 1132 -2.09 -11.63 -27.70
N GLN A 1133 -3.31 -11.96 -28.14
CA GLN A 1133 -3.56 -12.88 -29.25
C GLN A 1133 -3.07 -12.31 -30.59
N ILE A 1134 -3.30 -11.03 -30.87
CA ILE A 1134 -2.80 -10.34 -32.08
C ILE A 1134 -1.28 -10.44 -32.18
N VAL A 1135 -0.57 -10.25 -31.06
CA VAL A 1135 0.89 -10.42 -31.02
C VAL A 1135 1.27 -11.88 -31.25
N PHE A 1136 0.65 -12.81 -30.52
CA PHE A 1136 0.98 -14.23 -30.60
C PHE A 1136 0.81 -14.79 -32.01
N ASP A 1137 -0.36 -14.59 -32.61
CA ASP A 1137 -0.66 -15.08 -33.96
C ASP A 1137 0.13 -14.32 -35.03
N GLY A 1138 0.30 -13.01 -34.86
CA GLY A 1138 1.07 -12.16 -35.77
C GLY A 1138 2.53 -12.57 -35.86
N VAL A 1139 3.17 -12.82 -34.72
CA VAL A 1139 4.56 -13.29 -34.65
C VAL A 1139 4.66 -14.72 -35.17
N ALA A 1140 3.73 -15.60 -34.84
CA ALA A 1140 3.74 -16.98 -35.32
C ALA A 1140 3.56 -17.10 -36.84
N ALA A 1141 2.81 -16.19 -37.45
CA ALA A 1141 2.54 -16.14 -38.89
C ALA A 1141 3.68 -15.50 -39.70
N ASP A 1142 4.49 -14.61 -39.12
CA ASP A 1142 5.60 -13.96 -39.82
C ASP A 1142 6.90 -14.77 -39.72
N ALA A 1143 7.44 -15.19 -40.87
CA ALA A 1143 8.62 -16.07 -40.94
C ALA A 1143 9.91 -15.46 -40.36
N THR A 1144 10.00 -14.13 -40.28
CA THR A 1144 11.14 -13.41 -39.71
C THR A 1144 10.95 -13.23 -38.20
N LEU A 1145 9.84 -12.61 -37.80
CA LEU A 1145 9.58 -12.32 -36.39
C LEU A 1145 9.52 -13.60 -35.54
N LYS A 1146 8.90 -14.68 -36.05
CA LYS A 1146 8.84 -15.98 -35.35
C LYS A 1146 10.22 -16.49 -34.93
N LYS A 1147 11.26 -16.18 -35.72
CA LYS A 1147 12.62 -16.62 -35.43
C LYS A 1147 13.28 -15.68 -34.44
N CYS A 1148 13.28 -14.38 -34.70
CA CYS A 1148 14.13 -13.43 -33.97
C CYS A 1148 13.49 -12.80 -32.72
N LEU A 1149 12.16 -12.72 -32.65
CA LEU A 1149 11.46 -11.96 -31.61
C LEU A 1149 11.15 -12.82 -30.37
N THR A 1150 11.71 -12.47 -29.23
CA THR A 1150 11.32 -13.06 -27.94
C THR A 1150 10.00 -12.45 -27.49
N GLN A 1151 9.03 -13.27 -27.11
CA GLN A 1151 7.70 -12.82 -26.67
C GLN A 1151 7.52 -13.07 -25.18
N ASN A 1152 7.10 -12.05 -24.43
CA ASN A 1152 6.77 -12.12 -23.01
C ASN A 1152 5.31 -11.71 -22.81
N TYR A 1153 4.53 -12.56 -22.15
CA TYR A 1153 3.14 -12.29 -21.84
C TYR A 1153 2.96 -12.14 -20.35
N TYR A 1154 2.37 -11.01 -19.93
CA TYR A 1154 2.19 -10.65 -18.53
C TYR A 1154 0.74 -10.82 -18.09
N TRP A 1155 0.56 -11.28 -16.86
CA TRP A 1155 -0.73 -11.23 -16.19
C TRP A 1155 -1.15 -9.77 -15.95
N GLY A 1156 -2.42 -9.47 -16.22
CA GLY A 1156 -3.05 -8.19 -15.91
C GLY A 1156 -3.81 -8.28 -14.59
N TYR A 1157 -5.11 -7.96 -14.63
CA TYR A 1157 -5.95 -7.87 -13.43
C TYR A 1157 -6.17 -9.21 -12.72
N GLN A 1158 -5.85 -10.35 -13.34
CA GLN A 1158 -5.95 -11.68 -12.72
C GLN A 1158 -5.04 -11.83 -11.50
N ARG A 1159 -3.97 -11.01 -11.40
CA ARG A 1159 -2.92 -11.11 -10.36
C ARG A 1159 -2.73 -9.81 -9.58
N TRP A 1160 -3.62 -8.83 -9.74
CA TRP A 1160 -3.46 -7.49 -9.15
C TRP A 1160 -3.63 -7.43 -7.62
N LEU A 1161 -4.08 -8.50 -6.98
CA LEU A 1161 -4.15 -8.64 -5.52
C LEU A 1161 -3.13 -9.62 -4.94
N ASP A 1162 -2.32 -10.24 -5.79
CA ASP A 1162 -1.23 -11.11 -5.33
C ASP A 1162 -0.19 -10.27 -4.57
N THR A 1163 0.80 -10.90 -3.94
CA THR A 1163 1.83 -10.15 -3.21
C THR A 1163 2.61 -9.20 -4.14
N VAL A 1164 3.11 -8.08 -3.64
CA VAL A 1164 4.04 -7.23 -4.42
C VAL A 1164 5.30 -8.03 -4.73
N ASN A 1165 5.61 -8.22 -6.02
CA ASN A 1165 6.75 -9.02 -6.48
C ASN A 1165 7.88 -8.17 -7.08
N MET A 1166 7.59 -6.93 -7.49
CA MET A 1166 8.61 -6.00 -7.95
C MET A 1166 9.50 -5.52 -6.80
N LYS A 1167 10.75 -5.18 -7.11
CA LYS A 1167 11.77 -4.73 -6.15
C LYS A 1167 12.27 -3.33 -6.50
N ASP A 1168 12.79 -2.63 -5.51
CA ASP A 1168 13.50 -1.38 -5.76
C ASP A 1168 14.78 -1.63 -6.58
N PRO A 1169 15.17 -0.68 -7.45
CA PRO A 1169 14.60 0.66 -7.61
C PRO A 1169 13.36 0.76 -8.52
N ALA A 1170 12.97 -0.31 -9.22
CA ALA A 1170 11.83 -0.29 -10.14
C ALA A 1170 10.50 -0.06 -9.39
N LEU A 1171 10.34 -0.64 -8.20
CA LEU A 1171 9.15 -0.47 -7.36
C LEU A 1171 8.86 0.99 -7.00
N GLY A 1172 9.79 1.69 -6.35
CA GLY A 1172 9.62 3.12 -6.05
C GLY A 1172 9.52 3.99 -7.31
N THR A 1173 10.19 3.61 -8.40
CA THR A 1173 10.12 4.35 -9.67
C THR A 1173 8.75 4.24 -10.32
N GLN A 1174 8.11 3.08 -10.29
CA GLN A 1174 6.75 2.89 -10.82
C GLN A 1174 5.77 3.85 -10.13
N ARG A 1175 5.86 4.00 -8.81
CA ARG A 1175 4.98 4.94 -8.09
C ARG A 1175 5.18 6.38 -8.53
N THR A 1176 6.43 6.79 -8.73
CA THR A 1176 6.78 8.14 -9.20
C THR A 1176 6.26 8.42 -10.63
N MET A 1177 6.39 7.46 -11.54
CA MET A 1177 5.89 7.62 -12.92
C MET A 1177 4.37 7.47 -13.02
N TRP A 1178 3.76 6.59 -12.23
CA TRP A 1178 2.29 6.49 -12.10
C TRP A 1178 1.68 7.80 -11.61
N TRP A 1179 2.37 8.45 -10.68
CA TRP A 1179 1.95 9.75 -10.20
C TRP A 1179 2.08 10.86 -11.27
N ALA A 1180 3.12 10.83 -12.10
CA ALA A 1180 3.25 11.72 -13.26
C ALA A 1180 2.12 11.50 -14.28
N LEU A 1181 1.75 10.24 -14.53
CA LEU A 1181 0.59 9.86 -15.35
C LEU A 1181 -0.69 10.44 -14.76
N ASN A 1182 -0.95 10.19 -13.47
CA ASN A 1182 -2.14 10.69 -12.77
C ASN A 1182 -2.26 12.22 -12.91
N ARG A 1183 -1.17 12.96 -12.65
CA ARG A 1183 -1.16 14.43 -12.77
C ARG A 1183 -1.54 14.89 -14.18
N ALA A 1184 -0.97 14.27 -15.22
CA ALA A 1184 -1.25 14.64 -16.59
C ALA A 1184 -2.70 14.36 -16.98
N VAL A 1185 -3.25 13.24 -16.52
CA VAL A 1185 -4.66 12.89 -16.70
C VAL A 1185 -5.57 13.90 -15.99
N VAL A 1186 -5.40 14.11 -14.68
CA VAL A 1186 -6.24 15.02 -13.88
C VAL A 1186 -6.19 16.45 -14.41
N LYS A 1187 -5.02 16.93 -14.88
CA LYS A 1187 -4.90 18.27 -15.48
C LYS A 1187 -5.78 18.46 -16.72
N GLN A 1188 -5.97 17.41 -17.52
CA GLN A 1188 -6.76 17.47 -18.75
C GLN A 1188 -8.20 16.98 -18.55
N TYR A 1189 -8.42 16.12 -17.56
CA TYR A 1189 -9.69 15.48 -17.23
C TYR A 1189 -9.84 15.39 -15.71
N PRO A 1190 -10.23 16.49 -15.04
CA PRO A 1190 -10.17 16.64 -13.58
C PRO A 1190 -11.09 15.68 -12.81
N ASP A 1191 -12.14 15.17 -13.47
CA ASP A 1191 -13.09 14.26 -12.84
C ASP A 1191 -12.61 12.80 -12.75
N GLN A 1192 -11.39 12.46 -13.19
CA GLN A 1192 -10.86 11.09 -13.15
C GLN A 1192 -9.43 11.05 -12.63
N SER A 1193 -9.14 10.10 -11.74
CA SER A 1193 -7.81 9.93 -11.17
C SER A 1193 -7.37 8.47 -11.25
N PRO A 1194 -6.43 8.15 -12.17
CA PRO A 1194 -5.82 6.81 -12.25
C PRO A 1194 -5.13 6.36 -10.96
N TRP A 1195 -4.84 7.28 -10.03
CA TRP A 1195 -4.33 6.89 -8.71
C TRP A 1195 -5.35 6.04 -7.95
N TYR A 1196 -6.62 6.43 -7.92
CA TYR A 1196 -7.64 5.76 -7.12
C TYR A 1196 -8.00 4.37 -7.66
N ASP A 1197 -7.97 4.22 -8.98
CA ASP A 1197 -8.20 2.94 -9.65
C ASP A 1197 -7.07 1.93 -9.39
N HIS A 1198 -5.81 2.39 -9.48
CA HIS A 1198 -4.68 1.47 -9.66
C HIS A 1198 -3.59 1.54 -8.60
N CYS A 1199 -3.62 2.48 -7.65
CA CYS A 1199 -2.58 2.60 -6.63
C CYS A 1199 -2.38 1.29 -5.83
N GLN A 1200 -3.45 0.50 -5.69
CA GLN A 1200 -3.43 -0.81 -5.04
C GLN A 1200 -2.67 -1.86 -5.84
N ALA A 1201 -2.69 -1.78 -7.17
CA ALA A 1201 -2.07 -2.75 -8.07
C ALA A 1201 -0.56 -2.52 -8.25
N LEU A 1202 -0.07 -1.31 -7.94
CA LEU A 1202 1.35 -0.96 -8.09
C LEU A 1202 2.26 -1.97 -7.35
N GLY A 1203 3.36 -2.33 -8.00
CA GLY A 1203 4.32 -3.32 -7.51
C GLY A 1203 4.12 -4.74 -8.01
N ARG A 1204 3.08 -4.99 -8.81
CA ARG A 1204 2.70 -6.34 -9.28
C ARG A 1204 2.87 -6.46 -10.78
N GLN A 1205 3.82 -7.30 -11.18
CA GLN A 1205 4.09 -7.63 -12.56
C GLN A 1205 4.44 -9.11 -12.67
N TYR A 1206 3.50 -9.92 -13.12
CA TYR A 1206 3.70 -11.37 -13.17
C TYR A 1206 3.86 -11.83 -14.61
N LEU A 1207 5.02 -12.40 -14.91
CA LEU A 1207 5.28 -13.02 -16.22
C LEU A 1207 4.54 -14.36 -16.30
N ALA A 1208 3.65 -14.48 -17.27
CA ALA A 1208 2.82 -15.66 -17.48
C ALA A 1208 3.47 -16.67 -18.43
N LEU A 1209 4.08 -16.17 -19.51
CA LEU A 1209 4.68 -17.00 -20.56
C LEU A 1209 5.82 -16.24 -21.24
N THR A 1210 6.91 -16.95 -21.53
CA THR A 1210 7.95 -16.50 -22.47
C THR A 1210 8.07 -17.49 -23.61
N VAL A 1211 8.04 -16.98 -24.85
CA VAL A 1211 8.39 -17.72 -26.07
C VAL A 1211 9.72 -17.17 -26.59
N PRO A 1212 10.83 -17.92 -26.50
CA PRO A 1212 12.14 -17.42 -26.86
C PRO A 1212 12.27 -17.21 -28.37
N GLY A 1213 12.86 -16.09 -28.76
CA GLY A 1213 13.37 -15.83 -30.11
C GLY A 1213 14.90 -15.96 -30.15
N ALA A 1214 15.45 -16.28 -31.32
CA ALA A 1214 16.88 -16.34 -31.59
C ALA A 1214 17.22 -15.76 -32.97
N GLY A 1215 18.30 -14.97 -33.03
CA GLY A 1215 18.82 -14.39 -34.27
C GLY A 1215 18.40 -12.94 -34.48
N THR A 1216 18.71 -12.42 -35.66
CA THR A 1216 18.55 -11.00 -36.00
C THR A 1216 17.25 -10.78 -36.77
N CYS A 1217 16.41 -9.88 -36.25
CA CYS A 1217 15.39 -9.20 -37.03
C CYS A 1217 16.07 -8.11 -37.89
#